data_AF-A0A953SUR3-F1
#
_entry.id   AF-A0A953SUR3-F1
#
_cell.length_a   1.000
_cell.length_b   1.000
_cell.length_c   1.000
_cell.angle_alpha   90.00
_cell.angle_beta   90.00
_cell.angle_gamma   90.00
#
_symmetry.space_group_name_H-M   'P 1'
#
loop_
_entity.id
_entity.type
_entity.pdbx_description
1 polymer ?
#
loop_
_entity_poly.entity_id
_entity_poly.type
_entity_poly.pdbx_seq_one_letter_code
_entity_poly.pdbx_strand_id
1 'polypeptide(L)'
;MKLKQVTCLFVMLLSCVFFSSITFADTLYVSSGGDIQTAVNAASNGDLILVTDGTYSLTTPISISKSVTLRSQNGASVTTIDGGGSVVCMFMTNVGAVVDGFTIKNGSNPGGYGGGVRCDNGTVQNCIIENNYSRDGGGVALNNSGLVLNCIIRNNTADWGGGVRCFNGTVRGCLITGNTATPHGGGINIWSGGTVQNCTITNNTATDGAGIRLWNNGIVENSIIYSNSGSANYIIDAGHGNSVTYSCTTPLYPGAGNTDAVPGFVNEGLFDYHLTPASALLNVGLNAGWMNTAFDLDGNSRILDATVDMGAYEYKSVTIGGPIPIASWPVNNATMYTNPPTLNWYMGVSATGLTYQIQCVPASDPAWPADNVYFLSASMSFTLPNGLIGGVKYAWRVRSTNGLEVSEWSTPELFTMVASASAGPVVPIASWPVDNATLYINPPTLNWYLGTSAIGLTYEVQCVPSSDPVWPNDNVFFPSPTLSYALNSNLSGGVQYAWRVRSTNGLTKSNWSIPELFTMAANTSGGPVTPIASWPVNNPTMYTNPPTLNWYLGTNAVGLSYEVQCVPASDPAWPADNVFSPAPTMSLTLNSALIGGVKYAWRVRSTDGLTKSNWSVPALFTMVANAAGAPVVPIASWPVNNPTLYSNTPKLSWYLGTSMVGLSYEIQCVPASDPAWPADNVFATSAVLSYTVPNALSGGVQYAWRVRSVLGIEKSNWSTPALFTIKASTAQSPAIPTASWPSGNHTIYSNPVTLSWYLHTSYAGLTYELQCVPASDPAWPADNVFATSAVLSYTMPVSLSGGVQYAWRVRSVLGAAKSDWSIPVLFTMVAGAAPVQPIPGSPTNNVTVGTSSPELFWYLPTAATSQHYELSYSASSDMSNAVTVGNINSMTYQLDNLNNGTTYYWAVRAIKSDGSSSIVSQRGAFKINTITGVDETKKNSVPDIFSLSQNYPNPFNPVTTITYSLPFDSKVMITVYNILGQEVSLLRNEVISAGNYEVQFNASNLSSGLYFYSIQANPIDGNKNFIEVKKMILMK
;
A
#
# COMPACT_ATOMS: atom_id res chain seq x y z
N MET A 1 64.65 -18.43 24.26
CA MET A 1 63.61 -18.73 23.25
C MET A 1 62.26 -18.43 23.89
N LYS A 2 61.55 -17.42 23.35
CA LYS A 2 60.10 -17.10 23.49
C LYS A 2 59.55 -16.86 24.91
N LEU A 3 59.41 -15.61 25.39
CA LEU A 3 58.48 -14.51 25.01
C LEU A 3 57.07 -14.65 25.64
N LYS A 4 56.79 -13.70 26.56
CA LYS A 4 55.51 -13.06 26.96
C LYS A 4 55.21 -13.13 28.46
N GLN A 5 55.61 -12.08 29.18
CA GLN A 5 54.80 -11.38 30.21
C GLN A 5 55.66 -10.32 30.92
N VAL A 6 55.92 -9.18 30.27
CA VAL A 6 56.24 -7.91 30.96
C VAL A 6 55.84 -6.78 30.02
N THR A 7 54.77 -6.04 30.34
CA THR A 7 54.70 -4.56 30.30
C THR A 7 53.26 -4.12 30.56
N CYS A 8 52.97 -3.67 31.78
CA CYS A 8 51.73 -2.95 32.07
C CYS A 8 51.94 -1.68 32.90
N LEU A 9 53.18 -1.19 33.04
CA LEU A 9 53.49 -0.10 33.96
C LEU A 9 54.60 0.84 33.44
N PHE A 10 54.48 1.37 32.21
CA PHE A 10 55.39 2.45 31.75
C PHE A 10 54.83 3.34 30.62
N VAL A 11 53.51 3.46 30.43
CA VAL A 11 52.89 4.29 29.36
C VAL A 11 51.95 5.38 29.91
N MET A 12 52.00 5.71 31.20
CA MET A 12 51.10 6.72 31.79
C MET A 12 51.63 8.17 31.84
N LEU A 13 52.77 8.50 31.20
CA LEU A 13 53.36 9.84 31.41
C LEU A 13 53.94 10.57 30.19
N LEU A 14 53.63 10.18 28.95
CA LEU A 14 54.19 10.87 27.76
C LEU A 14 53.22 11.08 26.57
N SER A 15 51.94 11.38 26.82
CA SER A 15 50.97 11.71 25.75
C SER A 15 50.08 12.94 26.01
N CYS A 16 50.51 13.86 26.88
CA CYS A 16 49.74 15.07 27.23
C CYS A 16 49.91 16.26 26.26
N VAL A 17 50.34 16.07 25.01
CA VAL A 17 50.34 17.16 24.00
C VAL A 17 49.96 16.58 22.64
N PHE A 18 48.90 17.12 22.03
CA PHE A 18 48.25 16.72 20.76
C PHE A 18 47.21 15.58 20.81
N PHE A 19 46.13 15.80 21.57
CA PHE A 19 44.80 15.36 21.12
C PHE A 19 44.00 16.61 20.75
N SER A 20 44.13 17.07 19.50
CA SER A 20 43.04 17.82 18.88
C SER A 20 41.89 16.84 18.73
N SER A 21 40.77 17.13 19.39
CA SER A 21 39.52 16.38 19.29
C SER A 21 39.17 16.14 17.81
N ILE A 22 39.18 14.89 17.37
CA ILE A 22 38.48 14.47 16.15
C ILE A 22 37.00 14.76 16.43
N THR A 23 36.49 15.85 15.86
CA THR A 23 35.06 16.14 15.83
C THR A 23 34.49 15.40 14.63
N PHE A 24 33.53 14.52 14.88
CA PHE A 24 32.78 13.89 13.79
C PHE A 24 31.78 14.90 13.25
N ALA A 25 31.59 14.92 11.92
CA ALA A 25 30.57 15.76 11.30
C ALA A 25 29.18 15.30 11.73
N ASP A 26 28.42 16.18 12.36
CA ASP A 26 27.06 15.90 12.80
C ASP A 26 26.05 16.23 11.70
N THR A 27 24.86 15.63 11.79
CA THR A 27 23.73 15.96 10.91
C THR A 27 22.65 16.71 11.68
N LEU A 28 22.36 17.94 11.26
CA LEU A 28 21.30 18.78 11.80
C LEU A 28 20.09 18.73 10.87
N TYR A 29 18.90 18.53 11.42
CA TYR A 29 17.65 18.42 10.66
C TYR A 29 16.83 19.70 10.77
N VAL A 30 16.33 20.19 9.64
CA VAL A 30 15.39 21.32 9.57
C VAL A 30 14.06 20.84 8.99
N SER A 31 13.03 20.75 9.84
CA SER A 31 11.68 20.37 9.42
C SER A 31 10.94 21.51 8.69
N SER A 32 9.86 21.19 7.97
CA SER A 32 9.03 22.19 7.26
C SER A 32 8.56 23.31 8.18
N GLY A 33 8.79 24.55 7.78
CA GLY A 33 8.49 25.75 8.58
C GLY A 33 9.52 26.08 9.66
N GLY A 34 10.58 25.28 9.80
CA GLY A 34 11.73 25.57 10.66
C GLY A 34 12.64 26.65 10.09
N ASP A 35 13.44 27.28 10.95
CA ASP A 35 14.41 28.30 10.54
C ASP A 35 15.77 27.67 10.18
N ILE A 36 16.13 27.75 8.89
CA ILE A 36 17.40 27.24 8.36
C ILE A 36 18.58 28.00 8.99
N GLN A 37 18.45 29.31 9.25
CA GLN A 37 19.57 30.09 9.79
C GLN A 37 19.94 29.61 11.21
N THR A 38 18.97 29.23 12.02
CA THR A 38 19.21 28.65 13.35
C THR A 38 20.06 27.37 13.26
N ALA A 39 19.80 26.50 12.29
CA ALA A 39 20.61 25.30 12.08
C ALA A 39 22.02 25.63 11.57
N VAL A 40 22.17 26.59 10.67
CA VAL A 40 23.48 27.09 10.22
C VAL A 40 24.30 27.67 11.38
N ASN A 41 23.64 28.37 12.29
CA ASN A 41 24.28 28.92 13.49
C ASN A 41 24.75 27.83 14.44
N ALA A 42 23.97 26.76 14.61
CA ALA A 42 24.28 25.62 15.47
C ALA A 42 25.36 24.70 14.89
N ALA A 43 25.43 24.56 13.57
CA ALA A 43 26.36 23.66 12.90
C ALA A 43 27.84 24.02 13.11
N SER A 44 28.69 23.01 13.20
CA SER A 44 30.15 23.10 13.19
C SER A 44 30.72 22.86 11.79
N ASN A 45 32.00 23.16 11.58
CA ASN A 45 32.65 22.86 10.29
C ASN A 45 32.64 21.34 10.02
N GLY A 46 32.23 20.96 8.82
CA GLY A 46 32.08 19.58 8.37
C GLY A 46 30.64 19.08 8.41
N ASP A 47 29.76 19.73 9.16
CA ASP A 47 28.40 19.24 9.41
C ASP A 47 27.50 19.28 8.17
N LEU A 48 26.52 18.37 8.16
CA LEU A 48 25.42 18.32 7.21
C LEU A 48 24.17 18.94 7.84
N ILE A 49 23.57 19.90 7.15
CA ILE A 49 22.26 20.46 7.49
C ILE A 49 21.28 19.92 6.45
N LEU A 50 20.44 18.97 6.86
CA LEU A 50 19.45 18.32 6.00
C LEU A 50 18.07 18.96 6.17
N VAL A 51 17.52 19.47 5.08
CA VAL A 51 16.27 20.23 5.06
C VAL A 51 15.17 19.39 4.41
N THR A 52 14.05 19.20 5.11
CA THR A 52 12.90 18.43 4.61
C THR A 52 12.14 19.15 3.50
N ASP A 53 11.21 18.47 2.85
CA ASP A 53 10.34 19.06 1.82
C ASP A 53 9.50 20.20 2.37
N GLY A 54 9.25 21.21 1.54
CA GLY A 54 8.47 22.38 1.92
C GLY A 54 9.02 23.69 1.38
N THR A 55 8.31 24.78 1.69
CA THR A 55 8.73 26.15 1.38
C THR A 55 9.17 26.86 2.65
N TYR A 56 10.39 27.41 2.61
CA TYR A 56 11.06 28.10 3.69
C TYR A 56 11.11 29.58 3.35
N SER A 57 10.12 30.33 3.83
CA SER A 57 10.02 31.77 3.60
C SER A 57 10.96 32.54 4.52
N LEU A 58 11.78 33.40 3.94
CA LEU A 58 12.83 34.11 4.65
C LEU A 58 12.38 35.51 5.08
N THR A 59 12.65 35.82 6.35
CA THR A 59 12.60 37.20 6.87
C THR A 59 13.99 37.83 6.90
N THR A 60 15.04 37.02 6.90
CA THR A 60 16.45 37.44 6.84
C THR A 60 17.25 36.48 5.97
N PRO A 61 18.35 36.93 5.33
CA PRO A 61 19.17 36.06 4.47
C PRO A 61 19.83 34.91 5.23
N ILE A 62 19.94 33.75 4.59
CA ILE A 62 20.71 32.63 5.12
C ILE A 62 22.21 32.92 4.91
N SER A 63 22.96 33.08 6.00
CA SER A 63 24.39 33.42 6.00
C SER A 63 25.24 32.21 6.37
N ILE A 64 25.96 31.66 5.39
CA ILE A 64 26.82 30.48 5.52
C ILE A 64 28.30 30.92 5.48
N SER A 65 28.88 31.04 6.67
CA SER A 65 30.29 31.39 6.89
C SER A 65 31.17 30.23 7.36
N LYS A 66 30.55 29.06 7.60
CA LYS A 66 31.21 27.82 8.03
C LYS A 66 31.30 26.82 6.88
N SER A 67 32.23 25.86 6.98
CA SER A 67 32.39 24.78 6.01
C SER A 67 31.31 23.71 6.23
N VAL A 68 30.06 24.01 5.90
CA VAL A 68 28.90 23.11 6.11
C VAL A 68 28.26 22.72 4.78
N THR A 69 27.61 21.56 4.75
CA THR A 69 26.75 21.16 3.62
C THR A 69 25.30 21.42 3.98
N LEU A 70 24.65 22.38 3.33
CA LEU A 70 23.21 22.60 3.38
C LEU A 70 22.57 21.85 2.21
N ARG A 71 21.73 20.86 2.49
CA ARG A 71 21.18 19.97 1.46
C ARG A 71 19.68 19.74 1.64
N SER A 72 18.94 19.78 0.54
CA SER A 72 17.57 19.29 0.49
C SER A 72 17.54 17.77 0.57
N GLN A 73 16.62 17.22 1.34
CA GLN A 73 16.45 15.78 1.47
C GLN A 73 16.04 15.10 0.15
N ASN A 74 15.15 15.72 -0.63
CA ASN A 74 14.55 15.11 -1.83
C ASN A 74 14.71 15.97 -3.10
N GLY A 75 15.57 16.99 -3.05
CA GLY A 75 15.98 17.78 -4.21
C GLY A 75 15.10 19.00 -4.52
N ALA A 76 15.50 19.71 -5.59
CA ALA A 76 15.03 21.06 -5.84
C ALA A 76 13.54 21.14 -6.21
N SER A 77 12.95 20.06 -6.72
CA SER A 77 11.54 20.01 -7.10
C SER A 77 10.57 20.12 -5.93
N VAL A 78 11.01 19.85 -4.69
CA VAL A 78 10.14 19.75 -3.51
C VAL A 78 10.59 20.60 -2.32
N THR A 79 11.83 21.10 -2.31
CA THR A 79 12.32 22.00 -1.26
C THR A 79 12.63 23.39 -1.82
N THR A 80 11.95 24.41 -1.31
CA THR A 80 12.04 25.80 -1.77
C THR A 80 12.54 26.73 -0.67
N ILE A 81 13.52 27.56 -0.97
CA ILE A 81 13.94 28.73 -0.18
C ILE A 81 13.36 29.97 -0.88
N ASP A 82 12.51 30.71 -0.18
CA ASP A 82 11.75 31.82 -0.75
C ASP A 82 12.10 33.15 -0.07
N GLY A 83 12.71 34.07 -0.81
CA GLY A 83 13.08 35.42 -0.33
C GLY A 83 11.91 36.41 -0.23
N GLY A 84 10.70 36.02 -0.65
CA GLY A 84 9.47 36.81 -0.51
C GLY A 84 9.44 38.12 -1.31
N GLY A 85 10.38 38.35 -2.22
CA GLY A 85 10.51 39.56 -3.03
C GLY A 85 11.26 40.71 -2.35
N SER A 86 11.71 40.52 -1.10
CA SER A 86 12.33 41.59 -0.28
C SER A 86 13.64 41.21 0.39
N VAL A 87 13.98 39.92 0.41
CA VAL A 87 15.15 39.40 1.14
C VAL A 87 16.07 38.68 0.18
N VAL A 88 17.39 38.87 0.31
CA VAL A 88 18.37 38.02 -0.38
C VAL A 88 18.27 36.61 0.16
N CYS A 89 18.17 35.58 -0.68
CA CYS A 89 17.97 34.24 -0.12
C CYS A 89 19.21 33.77 0.65
N MET A 90 20.41 33.98 0.11
CA MET A 90 21.61 33.40 0.70
C MET A 90 22.90 34.20 0.48
N PHE A 91 23.76 34.19 1.51
CA PHE A 91 25.14 34.64 1.49
C PHE A 91 26.09 33.48 1.80
N MET A 92 27.04 33.21 0.90
CA MET A 92 28.07 32.19 1.09
C MET A 92 29.46 32.81 1.04
N THR A 93 30.23 32.64 2.11
CA THR A 93 31.58 33.22 2.22
C THR A 93 32.69 32.19 2.45
N ASN A 94 32.34 30.95 2.79
CA ASN A 94 33.31 29.89 3.07
C ASN A 94 33.54 28.99 1.87
N VAL A 95 34.80 28.66 1.56
CA VAL A 95 35.17 27.80 0.41
C VAL A 95 34.67 26.36 0.54
N GLY A 96 34.51 25.85 1.76
CA GLY A 96 34.01 24.50 2.03
C GLY A 96 32.49 24.43 2.22
N ALA A 97 31.77 25.54 2.04
CA ALA A 97 30.30 25.53 2.11
C ALA A 97 29.71 24.92 0.83
N VAL A 98 28.72 24.04 0.98
CA VAL A 98 28.00 23.41 -0.13
C VAL A 98 26.50 23.63 0.05
N VAL A 99 25.81 24.04 -1.01
CA VAL A 99 24.36 24.18 -1.08
C VAL A 99 23.85 23.28 -2.20
N ASP A 100 22.98 22.33 -1.87
CA ASP A 100 22.67 21.20 -2.74
C ASP A 100 21.16 20.92 -2.80
N GLY A 101 20.58 21.00 -4.00
CA GLY A 101 19.22 20.50 -4.24
C GLY A 101 18.06 21.42 -3.85
N PHE A 102 18.18 22.75 -3.95
CA PHE A 102 17.08 23.65 -3.59
C PHE A 102 16.49 24.39 -4.80
N THR A 103 15.19 24.66 -4.77
CA THR A 103 14.63 25.80 -5.50
C THR A 103 14.88 27.07 -4.68
N ILE A 104 15.55 28.06 -5.24
CA ILE A 104 15.88 29.34 -4.60
C ILE A 104 15.20 30.45 -5.40
N LYS A 105 14.20 31.09 -4.80
CA LYS A 105 13.35 32.02 -5.55
C LYS A 105 12.91 33.27 -4.81
N ASN A 106 12.45 34.24 -5.59
CA ASN A 106 11.93 35.53 -5.13
C ASN A 106 12.91 36.28 -4.20
N GLY A 107 14.21 36.04 -4.34
CA GLY A 107 15.23 36.79 -3.64
C GLY A 107 15.39 38.18 -4.23
N SER A 108 15.59 39.20 -3.40
CA SER A 108 15.66 40.59 -3.85
C SER A 108 16.78 41.36 -3.18
N ASN A 109 17.66 41.98 -3.99
CA ASN A 109 18.73 42.86 -3.55
C ASN A 109 18.86 44.12 -4.42
N PRO A 110 17.90 45.07 -4.34
CA PRO A 110 17.94 46.28 -5.16
C PRO A 110 19.21 47.09 -4.85
N GLY A 111 20.11 47.23 -5.84
CA GLY A 111 21.39 47.94 -5.67
C GLY A 111 22.57 47.09 -5.19
N GLY A 112 22.37 45.81 -4.88
CA GLY A 112 23.39 44.90 -4.38
C GLY A 112 23.74 43.74 -5.34
N TYR A 113 24.48 42.77 -4.80
CA TYR A 113 24.94 41.58 -5.51
C TYR A 113 24.14 40.35 -5.07
N GLY A 114 23.65 39.55 -6.01
CA GLY A 114 22.95 38.29 -5.76
C GLY A 114 21.56 38.51 -5.19
N GLY A 115 20.51 38.26 -5.99
CA GLY A 115 19.13 38.28 -5.49
C GLY A 115 18.80 36.96 -4.80
N GLY A 116 19.02 35.86 -5.52
CA GLY A 116 18.92 34.51 -4.97
C GLY A 116 20.14 34.21 -4.09
N VAL A 117 21.31 34.07 -4.73
CA VAL A 117 22.54 33.68 -4.03
C VAL A 117 23.65 34.69 -4.30
N ARG A 118 24.23 35.24 -3.24
CA ARG A 118 25.55 35.87 -3.31
C ARG A 118 26.60 34.89 -2.80
N CYS A 119 27.38 34.37 -3.72
CA CYS A 119 28.42 33.38 -3.48
C CYS A 119 29.79 34.05 -3.63
N ASP A 120 30.36 34.48 -2.52
CA ASP A 120 31.75 34.94 -2.51
C ASP A 120 32.66 33.70 -2.62
N ASN A 121 32.39 32.63 -1.86
CA ASN A 121 33.06 31.32 -1.98
C ASN A 121 32.07 30.18 -1.73
N GLY A 122 32.47 28.93 -2.06
CA GLY A 122 31.70 27.72 -1.83
C GLY A 122 31.09 27.14 -3.11
N THR A 123 30.24 26.12 -2.96
CA THR A 123 29.59 25.42 -4.09
C THR A 123 28.07 25.50 -3.98
N VAL A 124 27.41 25.94 -5.05
CA VAL A 124 25.96 25.83 -5.24
C VAL A 124 25.71 24.80 -6.33
N GLN A 125 25.02 23.72 -6.03
CA GLN A 125 24.84 22.61 -6.97
C GLN A 125 23.42 22.04 -6.99
N ASN A 126 23.03 21.48 -8.13
CA ASN A 126 21.74 20.79 -8.32
C ASN A 126 20.52 21.65 -7.92
N CYS A 127 20.64 22.98 -8.04
CA CYS A 127 19.61 23.92 -7.61
C CYS A 127 18.82 24.49 -8.80
N ILE A 128 17.57 24.88 -8.56
CA ILE A 128 16.76 25.71 -9.46
C ILE A 128 16.76 27.12 -8.88
N ILE A 129 17.34 28.09 -9.58
CA ILE A 129 17.47 29.48 -9.11
C ILE A 129 16.60 30.35 -9.99
N GLU A 130 15.46 30.80 -9.48
CA GLU A 130 14.43 31.44 -10.31
C GLU A 130 13.73 32.66 -9.72
N ASN A 131 13.27 33.56 -10.61
CA ASN A 131 12.47 34.72 -10.22
C ASN A 131 13.14 35.63 -9.17
N ASN A 132 14.48 35.70 -9.18
CA ASN A 132 15.23 36.56 -8.29
C ASN A 132 15.63 37.87 -8.96
N TYR A 133 15.83 38.91 -8.16
CA TYR A 133 16.16 40.26 -8.60
C TYR A 133 17.36 40.86 -7.83
N SER A 134 18.30 41.46 -8.54
CA SER A 134 19.37 42.27 -7.93
C SER A 134 19.93 43.29 -8.91
N ARG A 135 20.87 44.15 -8.50
CA ARG A 135 21.61 44.98 -9.47
C ARG A 135 22.60 44.13 -10.27
N ASP A 136 23.25 43.20 -9.59
CA ASP A 136 24.39 42.44 -10.08
C ASP A 136 24.17 40.95 -9.79
N GLY A 137 23.90 40.13 -10.82
CA GLY A 137 23.65 38.70 -10.64
C GLY A 137 22.26 38.45 -10.05
N GLY A 138 21.21 38.50 -10.87
CA GLY A 138 19.82 38.39 -10.40
C GLY A 138 19.59 37.08 -9.66
N GLY A 139 19.96 35.98 -10.33
CA GLY A 139 20.01 34.65 -9.72
C GLY A 139 21.21 34.50 -8.80
N VAL A 140 22.43 34.58 -9.36
CA VAL A 140 23.68 34.35 -8.63
C VAL A 140 24.71 35.45 -8.89
N ALA A 141 25.36 35.93 -7.83
CA ALA A 141 26.59 36.71 -7.93
C ALA A 141 27.78 35.92 -7.38
N LEU A 142 28.74 35.59 -8.26
CA LEU A 142 30.04 35.03 -7.94
C LEU A 142 31.06 36.17 -7.77
N ASN A 143 31.58 36.37 -6.56
CA ASN A 143 32.49 37.50 -6.27
C ASN A 143 33.95 37.09 -6.00
N ASN A 144 34.23 35.80 -5.80
CA ASN A 144 35.59 35.28 -5.64
C ASN A 144 35.72 33.87 -6.22
N SER A 145 35.91 32.79 -5.45
CA SER A 145 36.21 31.46 -6.01
C SER A 145 35.04 30.47 -5.93
N GLY A 146 33.80 30.97 -5.98
CA GLY A 146 32.60 30.13 -5.94
C GLY A 146 32.40 29.25 -7.19
N LEU A 147 31.72 28.12 -7.00
CA LEU A 147 31.32 27.17 -8.05
C LEU A 147 29.79 27.07 -8.11
N VAL A 148 29.23 27.24 -9.30
CA VAL A 148 27.83 26.89 -9.60
C VAL A 148 27.84 25.68 -10.53
N LEU A 149 27.27 24.57 -10.08
CA LEU A 149 27.38 23.27 -10.75
C LEU A 149 26.00 22.64 -10.99
N ASN A 150 25.69 22.25 -12.21
CA ASN A 150 24.47 21.50 -12.54
C ASN A 150 23.20 22.19 -12.02
N CYS A 151 23.12 23.51 -12.20
CA CYS A 151 21.96 24.31 -11.78
C CYS A 151 21.12 24.76 -12.98
N ILE A 152 19.83 24.93 -12.75
CA ILE A 152 18.91 25.60 -13.68
C ILE A 152 18.71 27.04 -13.17
N ILE A 153 19.18 28.02 -13.91
CA ILE A 153 19.10 29.45 -13.53
C ILE A 153 18.15 30.14 -14.50
N ARG A 154 16.94 30.48 -14.05
CA ARG A 154 15.90 30.96 -14.95
C ARG A 154 15.05 32.11 -14.46
N ASN A 155 14.56 32.94 -15.38
CA ASN A 155 13.61 34.02 -15.07
C ASN A 155 14.11 35.01 -14.01
N ASN A 156 15.42 35.17 -13.86
CA ASN A 156 16.00 36.15 -12.95
C ASN A 156 16.25 37.47 -13.67
N THR A 157 16.25 38.57 -12.93
CA THR A 157 16.39 39.92 -13.48
C THR A 157 17.51 40.70 -12.78
N ALA A 158 18.35 41.40 -13.55
CA ALA A 158 19.36 42.30 -12.98
C ALA A 158 19.73 43.47 -13.91
N ASP A 159 20.62 44.36 -13.48
CA ASP A 159 21.24 45.32 -14.39
C ASP A 159 22.41 44.67 -15.15
N TRP A 160 23.17 43.81 -14.46
CA TRP A 160 24.32 43.08 -15.00
C TRP A 160 24.23 41.60 -14.63
N GLY A 161 24.17 40.71 -15.62
CA GLY A 161 24.11 39.27 -15.35
C GLY A 161 22.75 38.86 -14.79
N GLY A 162 21.69 38.90 -15.61
CA GLY A 162 20.33 38.59 -15.17
C GLY A 162 20.26 37.24 -14.45
N GLY A 163 20.86 36.21 -15.05
CA GLY A 163 21.09 34.92 -14.41
C GLY A 163 22.27 34.97 -13.45
N VAL A 164 23.48 35.20 -13.99
CA VAL A 164 24.74 35.16 -13.22
C VAL A 164 25.62 36.37 -13.50
N ARG A 165 26.17 36.96 -12.44
CA ARG A 165 27.33 37.85 -12.54
C ARG A 165 28.56 37.18 -11.94
N CYS A 166 29.69 37.22 -12.62
CA CYS A 166 30.93 36.58 -12.21
C CYS A 166 32.10 37.58 -12.16
N PHE A 167 32.71 37.68 -10.99
CA PHE A 167 33.97 38.36 -10.70
C PHE A 167 34.86 37.31 -10.04
N ASN A 168 35.42 36.45 -10.88
CA ASN A 168 36.06 35.18 -10.55
C ASN A 168 35.06 34.06 -10.17
N GLY A 169 35.48 32.81 -10.29
CA GLY A 169 34.66 31.62 -10.03
C GLY A 169 34.33 30.78 -11.27
N THR A 170 33.47 29.78 -11.12
CA THR A 170 33.13 28.83 -12.19
C THR A 170 31.63 28.55 -12.24
N VAL A 171 31.07 28.54 -13.45
CA VAL A 171 29.71 28.06 -13.76
C VAL A 171 29.84 26.85 -14.68
N ARG A 172 29.28 25.70 -14.30
CA ARG A 172 29.52 24.44 -14.99
C ARG A 172 28.30 23.55 -15.07
N GLY A 173 28.03 22.96 -16.23
CA GLY A 173 26.92 22.01 -16.39
C GLY A 173 25.53 22.65 -16.23
N CYS A 174 25.44 23.98 -16.33
CA CYS A 174 24.21 24.71 -15.97
C CYS A 174 23.37 25.03 -17.21
N LEU A 175 22.05 25.06 -17.02
CA LEU A 175 21.10 25.65 -17.96
C LEU A 175 20.77 27.07 -17.48
N ILE A 176 21.07 28.09 -18.29
CA ILE A 176 20.80 29.50 -18.00
C ILE A 176 19.79 30.02 -19.02
N THR A 177 18.54 30.23 -18.61
CA THR A 177 17.45 30.52 -19.55
C THR A 177 16.38 31.49 -19.07
N GLY A 178 15.82 32.31 -19.95
CA GLY A 178 14.72 33.23 -19.59
C GLY A 178 15.13 34.39 -18.68
N ASN A 179 16.43 34.63 -18.46
CA ASN A 179 16.90 35.70 -17.58
C ASN A 179 16.98 37.03 -18.34
N THR A 180 16.78 38.14 -17.62
CA THR A 180 16.72 39.49 -18.21
C THR A 180 17.75 40.42 -17.58
N ALA A 181 18.46 41.21 -18.40
CA ALA A 181 19.35 42.26 -17.90
C ALA A 181 19.30 43.59 -18.67
N THR A 182 19.51 44.70 -17.97
CA THR A 182 19.64 46.04 -18.58
C THR A 182 20.78 46.83 -17.94
N PRO A 183 21.96 46.99 -18.61
CA PRO A 183 22.12 46.90 -20.05
C PRO A 183 22.69 45.56 -20.58
N HIS A 184 23.44 44.77 -19.80
CA HIS A 184 24.26 43.70 -20.38
C HIS A 184 24.19 42.35 -19.67
N GLY A 185 24.36 41.28 -20.45
CA GLY A 185 24.51 39.92 -19.93
C GLY A 185 23.21 39.37 -19.37
N GLY A 186 22.19 39.19 -20.20
CA GLY A 186 20.90 38.66 -19.77
C GLY A 186 21.05 37.32 -19.06
N GLY A 187 21.79 36.39 -19.67
CA GLY A 187 22.21 35.14 -19.04
C GLY A 187 23.36 35.35 -18.07
N ILE A 188 24.55 35.65 -18.59
CA ILE A 188 25.79 35.75 -17.79
C ILE A 188 26.55 37.05 -18.09
N ASN A 189 27.05 37.72 -17.06
CA ASN A 189 28.06 38.76 -17.18
C ASN A 189 29.34 38.37 -16.43
N ILE A 190 30.45 38.18 -17.13
CA ILE A 190 31.79 38.03 -16.55
C ILE A 190 32.47 39.39 -16.56
N TRP A 191 32.68 39.94 -15.38
CA TRP A 191 33.36 41.23 -15.20
C TRP A 191 34.88 41.10 -15.20
N SER A 192 35.43 40.15 -14.44
CA SER A 192 36.87 39.94 -14.36
C SER A 192 37.21 38.58 -13.79
N GLY A 193 37.85 37.72 -14.58
CA GLY A 193 38.13 36.34 -14.21
C GLY A 193 36.83 35.54 -14.08
N GLY A 194 36.78 34.33 -14.62
CA GLY A 194 35.57 33.51 -14.55
C GLY A 194 35.55 32.47 -15.64
N THR A 195 35.05 31.28 -15.31
CA THR A 195 35.00 30.14 -16.23
C THR A 195 33.57 29.67 -16.42
N VAL A 196 33.14 29.50 -17.66
CA VAL A 196 31.85 28.90 -18.02
C VAL A 196 32.13 27.65 -18.83
N GLN A 197 31.65 26.50 -18.37
CA GLN A 197 31.99 25.20 -18.93
C GLN A 197 30.76 24.32 -19.10
N ASN A 198 30.51 23.80 -20.29
CA ASN A 198 29.43 22.83 -20.52
C ASN A 198 28.07 23.38 -20.10
N CYS A 199 27.80 24.64 -20.44
CA CYS A 199 26.55 25.30 -20.11
C CYS A 199 25.71 25.53 -21.36
N THR A 200 24.39 25.51 -21.20
CA THR A 200 23.44 25.96 -22.25
C THR A 200 22.87 27.31 -21.82
N ILE A 201 23.15 28.36 -22.60
CA ILE A 201 22.77 29.75 -22.35
C ILE A 201 21.82 30.20 -23.45
N THR A 202 20.52 30.26 -23.14
CA THR A 202 19.50 30.40 -24.18
C THR A 202 18.23 31.12 -23.72
N ASN A 203 17.52 31.78 -24.62
CA ASN A 203 16.29 32.52 -24.32
C ASN A 203 16.47 33.60 -23.23
N ASN A 204 17.67 34.16 -23.09
CA ASN A 204 17.92 35.29 -22.19
C ASN A 204 17.77 36.61 -22.95
N THR A 205 17.42 37.69 -22.24
CA THR A 205 17.16 39.01 -22.82
C THR A 205 18.10 40.07 -22.24
N ALA A 206 18.73 40.88 -23.08
CA ALA A 206 19.39 42.11 -22.63
C ALA A 206 19.45 43.20 -23.71
N THR A 207 19.89 44.40 -23.35
CA THR A 207 20.16 45.43 -24.37
C THR A 207 21.28 44.97 -25.30
N ASP A 208 22.39 44.47 -24.75
CA ASP A 208 23.51 43.93 -25.52
C ASP A 208 24.18 42.75 -24.79
N GLY A 209 24.69 41.77 -25.52
CA GLY A 209 25.25 40.53 -24.96
C GLY A 209 24.22 39.71 -24.19
N ALA A 210 23.06 39.46 -24.79
CA ALA A 210 21.90 38.86 -24.15
C ALA A 210 22.17 37.48 -23.53
N GLY A 211 22.92 36.62 -24.22
CA GLY A 211 23.37 35.36 -23.67
C GLY A 211 24.50 35.57 -22.67
N ILE A 212 25.63 36.10 -23.16
CA ILE A 212 26.82 36.31 -22.32
C ILE A 212 27.59 37.58 -22.67
N ARG A 213 28.14 38.24 -21.66
CA ARG A 213 29.16 39.29 -21.82
C ARG A 213 30.45 38.92 -21.09
N LEU A 214 31.59 38.99 -21.80
CA LEU A 214 32.94 38.81 -21.26
C LEU A 214 33.70 40.14 -21.31
N TRP A 215 33.97 40.72 -20.14
CA TRP A 215 34.73 41.98 -20.05
C TRP A 215 36.24 41.71 -19.94
N ASN A 216 36.70 40.93 -18.95
CA ASN A 216 38.12 40.72 -18.71
C ASN A 216 38.45 39.31 -18.21
N ASN A 217 39.42 38.65 -18.86
CA ASN A 217 39.95 37.30 -18.55
C ASN A 217 38.85 36.24 -18.33
N GLY A 218 37.76 36.31 -19.08
CA GLY A 218 36.68 35.32 -19.06
C GLY A 218 37.00 34.13 -19.97
N ILE A 219 36.64 32.93 -19.53
CA ILE A 219 36.83 31.68 -20.26
C ILE A 219 35.47 31.02 -20.50
N VAL A 220 35.18 30.65 -21.74
CA VAL A 220 34.00 29.85 -22.11
C VAL A 220 34.46 28.62 -22.89
N GLU A 221 34.00 27.43 -22.46
CA GLU A 221 34.38 26.16 -23.06
C GLU A 221 33.20 25.19 -23.12
N ASN A 222 33.10 24.37 -24.18
CA ASN A 222 32.06 23.35 -24.36
C ASN A 222 30.62 23.86 -24.22
N SER A 223 30.35 25.15 -24.44
CA SER A 223 29.07 25.76 -24.06
C SER A 223 28.25 26.16 -25.29
N ILE A 224 26.94 26.16 -25.16
CA ILE A 224 26.00 26.63 -26.18
C ILE A 224 25.48 28.01 -25.77
N ILE A 225 25.58 29.00 -26.66
CA ILE A 225 25.06 30.35 -26.49
C ILE A 225 24.17 30.64 -27.71
N TYR A 226 22.86 30.43 -27.57
CA TYR A 226 21.95 30.44 -28.72
C TYR A 226 20.55 30.94 -28.36
N SER A 227 19.79 31.45 -29.34
CA SER A 227 18.42 31.94 -29.14
C SER A 227 18.28 33.03 -28.05
N ASN A 228 19.28 33.91 -27.84
CA ASN A 228 19.16 35.02 -26.90
C ASN A 228 18.73 36.32 -27.59
N SER A 229 17.93 37.13 -26.89
CA SER A 229 17.25 38.31 -27.43
C SER A 229 17.91 39.62 -26.97
N GLY A 230 18.49 40.37 -27.90
CA GLY A 230 19.15 41.65 -27.64
C GLY A 230 19.82 42.19 -28.90
N SER A 231 20.61 43.26 -28.78
CA SER A 231 21.39 43.76 -29.93
C SER A 231 22.52 42.82 -30.35
N ALA A 232 23.07 42.04 -29.42
CA ALA A 232 23.97 40.91 -29.71
C ALA A 232 23.68 39.71 -28.80
N ASN A 233 23.90 38.51 -29.34
CA ASN A 233 23.81 37.24 -28.58
C ASN A 233 24.92 37.14 -27.53
N TYR A 234 26.11 37.65 -27.85
CA TYR A 234 27.22 37.79 -26.92
C TYR A 234 27.96 39.11 -27.13
N ILE A 235 28.68 39.56 -26.11
CA ILE A 235 29.73 40.59 -26.23
C ILE A 235 31.01 40.02 -25.63
N ILE A 236 32.10 40.10 -26.36
CA ILE A 236 33.43 39.71 -25.86
C ILE A 236 34.36 40.89 -26.10
N ASP A 237 34.77 41.56 -25.03
CA ASP A 237 35.60 42.76 -25.13
C ASP A 237 37.03 42.39 -25.56
N ALA A 238 37.49 43.00 -26.65
CA ALA A 238 38.78 42.69 -27.26
C ALA A 238 39.96 43.23 -26.43
N GLY A 239 41.10 42.52 -26.45
CA GLY A 239 42.32 42.97 -25.78
C GLY A 239 42.39 42.71 -24.26
N HIS A 240 41.40 42.00 -23.71
CA HIS A 240 41.29 41.74 -22.27
C HIS A 240 41.46 40.25 -21.89
N GLY A 241 42.19 39.47 -22.69
CA GLY A 241 42.54 38.08 -22.35
C GLY A 241 41.36 37.09 -22.32
N ASN A 242 40.23 37.45 -22.91
CA ASN A 242 39.04 36.58 -23.00
C ASN A 242 39.27 35.40 -23.98
N SER A 243 38.75 34.22 -23.64
CA SER A 243 38.88 33.00 -24.46
C SER A 243 37.55 32.28 -24.60
N VAL A 244 37.21 31.87 -25.82
CA VAL A 244 36.05 31.03 -26.12
C VAL A 244 36.50 29.90 -27.04
N THR A 245 36.33 28.66 -26.60
CA THR A 245 36.76 27.45 -27.31
C THR A 245 35.72 26.34 -27.22
N TYR A 246 35.68 25.44 -28.21
CA TYR A 246 34.74 24.31 -28.27
C TYR A 246 33.29 24.69 -27.96
N SER A 247 32.85 25.88 -28.36
CA SER A 247 31.55 26.44 -27.99
C SER A 247 30.72 26.80 -29.21
N CYS A 248 29.40 26.65 -29.08
CA CYS A 248 28.44 26.99 -30.11
C CYS A 248 27.86 28.39 -29.87
N THR A 249 27.95 29.29 -30.84
CA THR A 249 27.34 30.62 -30.79
C THR A 249 27.02 31.17 -32.16
N THR A 250 25.94 31.96 -32.26
CA THR A 250 25.62 32.77 -33.45
C THR A 250 25.66 34.26 -33.11
N PRO A 251 26.41 35.10 -33.84
CA PRO A 251 27.38 34.75 -34.88
C PRO A 251 28.55 33.89 -34.36
N LEU A 252 29.31 33.26 -35.27
CA LEU A 252 30.50 32.47 -34.90
C LEU A 252 31.55 33.34 -34.20
N TYR A 253 32.02 32.91 -33.04
CA TYR A 253 33.22 33.49 -32.42
C TYR A 253 34.48 32.75 -32.87
N PRO A 254 35.51 33.43 -33.41
CA PRO A 254 36.76 32.78 -33.83
C PRO A 254 37.49 32.11 -32.65
N GLY A 255 37.72 30.81 -32.74
CA GLY A 255 38.42 30.05 -31.70
C GLY A 255 38.46 28.56 -32.01
N ALA A 256 39.36 27.83 -31.36
CA ALA A 256 39.51 26.39 -31.57
C ALA A 256 38.23 25.65 -31.20
N GLY A 257 37.73 24.80 -32.10
CA GLY A 257 36.53 23.97 -31.87
C GLY A 257 35.20 24.72 -31.85
N ASN A 258 35.16 26.04 -32.06
CA ASN A 258 33.90 26.79 -32.06
C ASN A 258 33.10 26.55 -33.34
N THR A 259 31.78 26.68 -33.22
CA THR A 259 30.83 26.53 -34.33
C THR A 259 29.65 27.49 -34.19
N ASP A 260 28.98 27.82 -35.30
CA ASP A 260 27.71 28.55 -35.33
C ASP A 260 26.54 27.66 -35.80
N ALA A 261 26.76 26.34 -35.84
CA ALA A 261 25.75 25.36 -36.17
C ALA A 261 24.51 25.53 -35.29
N VAL A 262 23.33 25.41 -35.91
CA VAL A 262 22.05 25.43 -35.19
C VAL A 262 22.05 24.26 -34.18
N PRO A 263 21.83 24.50 -32.88
CA PRO A 263 21.90 23.46 -31.86
C PRO A 263 20.92 22.31 -32.09
N GLY A 264 19.78 22.56 -32.74
CA GLY A 264 18.76 21.54 -32.97
C GLY A 264 18.20 21.02 -31.65
N PHE A 265 17.76 21.93 -30.78
CA PHE A 265 17.08 21.58 -29.53
C PHE A 265 15.77 20.85 -29.81
N VAL A 266 15.38 19.93 -28.93
CA VAL A 266 14.14 19.17 -29.09
C VAL A 266 12.91 20.08 -29.07
N ASN A 267 12.74 20.89 -28.02
CA ASN A 267 11.57 21.74 -27.88
C ASN A 267 11.83 22.96 -26.98
N GLU A 268 12.33 24.02 -27.59
CA GLU A 268 12.61 25.29 -26.89
C GLU A 268 11.35 25.89 -26.24
N GLY A 269 10.17 25.72 -26.84
CA GLY A 269 8.91 26.26 -26.33
C GLY A 269 8.43 25.61 -25.02
N LEU A 270 8.90 24.39 -24.72
CA LEU A 270 8.64 23.69 -23.47
C LEU A 270 9.85 23.68 -22.52
N PHE A 271 10.87 24.51 -22.79
CA PHE A 271 12.14 24.55 -22.05
C PHE A 271 12.93 23.22 -22.10
N ASP A 272 12.73 22.42 -23.15
CA ASP A 272 13.51 21.20 -23.41
C ASP A 272 14.65 21.52 -24.38
N TYR A 273 15.84 21.70 -23.81
CA TYR A 273 17.06 22.07 -24.51
C TYR A 273 18.01 20.88 -24.72
N HIS A 274 17.50 19.65 -24.69
CA HIS A 274 18.24 18.49 -25.17
C HIS A 274 18.53 18.63 -26.67
N LEU A 275 19.67 18.10 -27.11
CA LEU A 275 20.04 18.07 -28.51
C LEU A 275 19.27 16.94 -29.23
N THR A 276 18.83 17.21 -30.45
CA THR A 276 18.24 16.18 -31.31
C THR A 276 19.32 15.24 -31.87
N PRO A 277 18.96 14.01 -32.30
CA PRO A 277 19.90 13.07 -32.92
C PRO A 277 20.64 13.61 -34.15
N ALA A 278 20.10 14.64 -34.79
CA ALA A 278 20.66 15.27 -35.99
C ALA A 278 21.55 16.49 -35.65
N SER A 279 21.71 16.84 -34.38
CA SER A 279 22.49 17.98 -33.97
C SER A 279 23.97 17.80 -34.33
N ALA A 280 24.58 18.87 -34.85
CA ALA A 280 26.02 18.90 -35.10
C ALA A 280 26.86 19.13 -33.82
N LEU A 281 26.19 19.28 -32.66
CA LEU A 281 26.82 19.57 -31.37
C LEU A 281 27.04 18.32 -30.51
N LEU A 282 26.68 17.14 -31.03
CA LEU A 282 26.91 15.84 -30.40
C LEU A 282 28.37 15.42 -30.57
N ASN A 283 29.02 15.00 -29.49
CA ASN A 283 30.35 14.37 -29.47
C ASN A 283 31.46 15.24 -30.10
N VAL A 284 31.38 16.55 -29.94
CA VAL A 284 32.31 17.52 -30.54
C VAL A 284 32.97 18.46 -29.52
N GLY A 285 32.66 18.32 -28.23
CA GLY A 285 33.31 19.08 -27.16
C GLY A 285 34.70 18.55 -26.80
N LEU A 286 35.39 19.29 -25.94
CA LEU A 286 36.72 18.96 -25.43
C LEU A 286 36.63 18.26 -24.07
N ASN A 287 37.10 17.01 -23.98
CA ASN A 287 37.17 16.30 -22.70
C ASN A 287 38.19 16.95 -21.74
N ALA A 288 37.82 17.06 -20.47
CA ALA A 288 38.69 17.53 -19.39
C ALA A 288 38.71 16.52 -18.23
N GLY A 289 39.78 16.51 -17.44
CA GLY A 289 39.97 15.50 -16.38
C GLY A 289 38.86 15.43 -15.34
N TRP A 290 38.18 16.55 -15.07
CA TRP A 290 37.05 16.59 -14.12
C TRP A 290 35.78 15.92 -14.66
N MET A 291 35.65 15.71 -15.98
CA MET A 291 34.46 15.12 -16.60
C MET A 291 34.37 13.62 -16.39
N ASN A 292 35.49 12.95 -16.11
CA ASN A 292 35.56 11.49 -15.94
C ASN A 292 34.66 10.95 -14.82
N THR A 293 34.35 11.79 -13.82
CA THR A 293 33.48 11.43 -12.69
C THR A 293 32.32 12.41 -12.51
N ALA A 294 32.08 13.28 -13.49
CA ALA A 294 31.02 14.28 -13.44
C ALA A 294 29.79 13.79 -14.19
N PHE A 295 28.64 14.32 -13.78
CA PHE A 295 27.35 14.05 -14.41
C PHE A 295 26.80 15.33 -15.06
N ASP A 296 26.05 15.18 -16.14
CA ASP A 296 25.27 16.24 -16.75
C ASP A 296 24.04 16.59 -15.89
N LEU A 297 23.20 17.49 -16.40
CA LEU A 297 22.01 17.95 -15.68
C LEU A 297 20.91 16.87 -15.53
N ASP A 298 20.95 15.82 -16.36
CA ASP A 298 20.06 14.65 -16.32
C ASP A 298 20.62 13.50 -15.46
N GLY A 299 21.85 13.67 -14.94
CA GLY A 299 22.55 12.63 -14.17
C GLY A 299 23.29 11.59 -15.03
N ASN A 300 23.40 11.79 -16.35
CA ASN A 300 24.22 10.98 -17.24
C ASN A 300 25.71 11.34 -17.06
N SER A 301 26.61 10.39 -17.27
CA SER A 301 28.05 10.68 -17.26
C SER A 301 28.42 11.70 -18.35
N ARG A 302 29.24 12.71 -18.02
CA ARG A 302 29.67 13.76 -18.97
C ARG A 302 30.48 13.24 -20.17
N ILE A 303 30.95 12.00 -20.16
CA ILE A 303 31.60 11.38 -21.31
C ILE A 303 30.85 10.07 -21.55
N LEU A 304 29.95 10.08 -22.56
CA LEU A 304 29.11 8.92 -22.88
C LEU A 304 29.65 8.14 -24.08
N ASP A 305 29.77 8.79 -25.24
CA ASP A 305 30.21 8.17 -26.51
C ASP A 305 31.65 8.61 -26.87
N ALA A 306 32.54 8.55 -25.88
CA ALA A 306 33.97 8.91 -25.89
C ALA A 306 34.32 10.40 -25.86
N THR A 307 33.46 11.29 -26.32
CA THR A 307 33.63 12.76 -26.24
C THR A 307 32.40 13.41 -25.62
N VAL A 308 32.60 14.53 -24.95
CA VAL A 308 31.53 15.32 -24.34
C VAL A 308 30.72 16.07 -25.40
N ASP A 309 29.41 16.17 -25.21
CA ASP A 309 28.54 17.06 -25.99
C ASP A 309 28.73 18.52 -25.60
N MET A 310 28.51 19.45 -26.55
CA MET A 310 28.45 20.87 -26.17
C MET A 310 27.16 21.15 -25.40
N GLY A 311 27.26 21.89 -24.29
CA GLY A 311 26.12 22.33 -23.49
C GLY A 311 25.89 21.53 -22.20
N ALA A 312 24.72 21.78 -21.60
CA ALA A 312 24.37 21.28 -20.26
C ALA A 312 24.01 19.78 -20.21
N TYR A 313 23.66 19.18 -21.35
CA TYR A 313 23.13 17.83 -21.46
C TYR A 313 23.97 16.97 -22.41
N GLU A 314 24.09 15.67 -22.11
CA GLU A 314 24.61 14.66 -23.03
C GLU A 314 23.45 13.96 -23.74
N TYR A 315 23.57 13.80 -25.05
CA TYR A 315 22.64 13.06 -25.87
C TYR A 315 22.93 11.56 -25.76
N LYS A 316 21.90 10.82 -25.36
CA LYS A 316 21.95 9.36 -25.31
C LYS A 316 21.23 8.79 -26.53
N SER A 317 21.98 8.25 -27.50
CA SER A 317 21.39 7.55 -28.64
C SER A 317 20.60 6.32 -28.19
N VAL A 318 19.43 6.09 -28.78
CA VAL A 318 18.59 4.92 -28.50
C VAL A 318 18.33 4.17 -29.80
N THR A 319 18.70 2.89 -29.86
CA THR A 319 18.56 2.06 -31.08
C THR A 319 17.13 1.55 -31.20
N ILE A 320 16.52 1.53 -32.39
CA ILE A 320 15.21 0.88 -32.57
C ILE A 320 15.40 -0.64 -32.74
N GLY A 321 14.92 -1.39 -31.75
CA GLY A 321 15.05 -2.84 -31.66
C GLY A 321 14.47 -3.31 -30.33
N GLY A 322 13.39 -4.08 -30.35
CA GLY A 322 12.77 -4.54 -29.11
C GLY A 322 11.33 -5.03 -29.30
N PRO A 323 10.82 -5.82 -28.35
CA PRO A 323 9.47 -6.34 -28.44
C PRO A 323 8.44 -5.23 -28.22
N ILE A 324 7.48 -5.12 -29.13
CA ILE A 324 6.40 -4.12 -29.06
C ILE A 324 5.42 -4.55 -27.96
N PRO A 325 5.16 -3.72 -26.93
CA PRO A 325 4.15 -4.01 -25.93
C PRO A 325 2.74 -3.96 -26.53
N ILE A 326 1.84 -4.81 -26.02
CA ILE A 326 0.44 -4.87 -26.43
C ILE A 326 -0.39 -4.14 -25.37
N ALA A 327 -0.94 -2.98 -25.73
CA ALA A 327 -1.85 -2.22 -24.88
C ALA A 327 -3.07 -3.08 -24.51
N SER A 328 -3.44 -3.10 -23.22
CA SER A 328 -4.51 -3.94 -22.69
C SER A 328 -5.59 -3.17 -21.96
N TRP A 329 -5.29 -2.00 -21.39
CA TRP A 329 -6.28 -1.11 -20.81
C TRP A 329 -5.77 0.33 -20.68
N PRO A 330 -6.54 1.37 -20.99
CA PRO A 330 -7.81 1.35 -21.70
C PRO A 330 -7.63 1.04 -23.19
N VAL A 331 -8.55 0.28 -23.77
CA VAL A 331 -8.54 -0.10 -25.19
C VAL A 331 -9.94 0.09 -25.80
N ASN A 332 -10.05 0.02 -27.12
CA ASN A 332 -11.34 0.04 -27.84
C ASN A 332 -12.22 1.27 -27.52
N ASN A 333 -11.58 2.45 -27.38
CA ASN A 333 -12.28 3.70 -27.04
C ASN A 333 -12.98 3.67 -25.68
N ALA A 334 -12.42 2.95 -24.70
CA ALA A 334 -12.95 2.89 -23.35
C ALA A 334 -13.12 4.29 -22.75
N THR A 335 -14.21 4.50 -22.02
CA THR A 335 -14.42 5.76 -21.29
C THR A 335 -13.62 5.69 -19.99
N MET A 336 -12.75 6.68 -19.79
CA MET A 336 -11.82 6.75 -18.68
C MET A 336 -12.22 7.80 -17.68
N TYR A 337 -12.03 7.38 -16.45
CA TYR A 337 -12.82 7.88 -15.38
C TYR A 337 -12.02 8.09 -14.08
N THR A 338 -10.72 7.86 -14.14
CA THR A 338 -9.75 8.17 -13.11
C THR A 338 -8.81 9.24 -13.68
N ASN A 339 -8.57 10.34 -12.94
CA ASN A 339 -7.39 11.19 -13.18
C ASN A 339 -6.44 11.03 -12.02
N PRO A 340 -5.16 10.84 -12.31
CA PRO A 340 -4.67 10.47 -13.64
C PRO A 340 -5.15 9.07 -14.05
N PRO A 341 -5.37 8.79 -15.35
CA PRO A 341 -5.74 7.44 -15.79
C PRO A 341 -4.55 6.49 -15.65
N THR A 342 -4.86 5.22 -15.36
CA THR A 342 -3.87 4.13 -15.37
C THR A 342 -3.94 3.37 -16.70
N LEU A 343 -2.80 3.30 -17.37
CA LEU A 343 -2.58 2.62 -18.64
C LEU A 343 -1.86 1.29 -18.35
N ASN A 344 -2.30 0.19 -18.95
CA ASN A 344 -1.81 -1.18 -18.74
C ASN A 344 -1.53 -1.85 -20.08
N TRP A 345 -0.50 -2.69 -20.13
CA TRP A 345 -0.12 -3.46 -21.31
C TRP A 345 0.47 -4.81 -20.89
N TYR A 346 0.78 -5.66 -21.86
CA TYR A 346 1.54 -6.89 -21.64
C TYR A 346 2.50 -7.15 -22.80
N MET A 347 3.48 -8.01 -22.58
CA MET A 347 4.43 -8.43 -23.61
C MET A 347 3.97 -9.72 -24.26
N GLY A 348 3.84 -9.73 -25.60
CA GLY A 348 3.54 -10.94 -26.37
C GLY A 348 4.71 -11.92 -26.51
N VAL A 349 5.89 -11.53 -26.02
CA VAL A 349 7.14 -12.31 -26.05
C VAL A 349 7.88 -12.16 -24.72
N SER A 350 8.66 -13.16 -24.34
CA SER A 350 9.44 -13.11 -23.10
C SER A 350 10.65 -12.18 -23.24
N ALA A 351 10.61 -11.04 -22.56
CA ALA A 351 11.74 -10.13 -22.44
C ALA A 351 11.86 -9.61 -21.02
N THR A 352 13.08 -9.57 -20.49
CA THR A 352 13.40 -9.19 -19.11
C THR A 352 14.20 -7.90 -19.08
N GLY A 353 14.07 -7.09 -18.02
CA GLY A 353 14.83 -5.85 -17.86
C GLY A 353 14.34 -4.69 -18.74
N LEU A 354 13.10 -4.78 -19.24
CA LEU A 354 12.47 -3.69 -19.96
C LEU A 354 11.81 -2.71 -19.00
N THR A 355 12.05 -1.43 -19.26
CA THR A 355 11.19 -0.32 -18.87
C THR A 355 10.34 0.08 -20.08
N TYR A 356 9.44 1.04 -19.90
CA TYR A 356 8.46 1.40 -20.90
C TYR A 356 8.35 2.89 -21.01
N GLN A 357 8.24 3.37 -22.24
CA GLN A 357 7.95 4.77 -22.55
C GLN A 357 6.50 4.86 -23.01
N ILE A 358 5.77 5.84 -22.49
CA ILE A 358 4.34 6.02 -22.70
C ILE A 358 4.11 7.41 -23.26
N GLN A 359 3.35 7.50 -24.36
CA GLN A 359 2.84 8.76 -24.88
C GLN A 359 1.31 8.74 -24.79
N CYS A 360 0.73 9.87 -24.40
CA CYS A 360 -0.70 10.08 -24.34
C CYS A 360 -1.00 11.51 -24.81
N VAL A 361 -1.79 11.66 -25.86
CA VAL A 361 -2.16 12.95 -26.46
C VAL A 361 -3.66 13.05 -26.74
N PRO A 362 -4.25 14.25 -26.78
CA PRO A 362 -5.60 14.43 -27.30
C PRO A 362 -5.71 13.81 -28.71
N ALA A 363 -6.72 12.96 -28.94
CA ALA A 363 -6.98 12.34 -30.23
C ALA A 363 -7.40 13.35 -31.33
N SER A 364 -7.65 14.61 -30.95
CA SER A 364 -7.86 15.74 -31.85
C SER A 364 -6.55 16.34 -32.38
N ASP A 365 -5.40 15.99 -31.79
CA ASP A 365 -4.09 16.46 -32.24
C ASP A 365 -3.61 15.61 -33.42
N PRO A 366 -3.33 16.20 -34.60
CA PRO A 366 -2.90 15.46 -35.78
C PRO A 366 -1.48 14.87 -35.67
N ALA A 367 -0.69 15.20 -34.64
CA ALA A 367 0.69 14.73 -34.50
C ALA A 367 1.02 14.19 -33.10
N TRP A 368 1.77 13.08 -33.04
CA TRP A 368 2.42 12.64 -31.80
C TRP A 368 3.56 13.59 -31.42
N PRO A 369 3.86 13.77 -30.12
CA PRO A 369 4.96 14.61 -29.70
C PRO A 369 6.29 13.95 -30.08
N ALA A 370 7.38 14.74 -30.05
CA ALA A 370 8.72 14.23 -30.29
C ALA A 370 8.99 12.98 -29.43
N ASP A 371 9.74 12.02 -29.97
CA ASP A 371 9.92 10.69 -29.40
C ASP A 371 10.61 10.67 -28.02
N ASN A 372 11.20 11.79 -27.59
CA ASN A 372 11.78 11.98 -26.27
C ASN A 372 10.81 12.59 -25.24
N VAL A 373 9.62 13.01 -25.67
CA VAL A 373 8.53 13.47 -24.79
C VAL A 373 7.65 12.26 -24.46
N TYR A 374 7.92 11.64 -23.31
CA TYR A 374 7.22 10.46 -22.82
C TYR A 374 7.16 10.43 -21.29
N PHE A 375 6.32 9.55 -20.79
CA PHE A 375 6.40 9.10 -19.41
C PHE A 375 7.15 7.78 -19.31
N LEU A 376 7.97 7.61 -18.28
CA LEU A 376 8.73 6.38 -18.06
C LEU A 376 8.03 5.49 -17.01
N SER A 377 7.90 4.20 -17.30
CA SER A 377 7.42 3.20 -16.34
C SER A 377 8.36 2.01 -16.28
N ALA A 378 8.73 1.58 -15.08
CA ALA A 378 9.46 0.32 -14.87
C ALA A 378 8.52 -0.91 -14.87
N SER A 379 7.21 -0.70 -14.96
CA SER A 379 6.16 -1.71 -14.83
C SER A 379 5.27 -1.75 -16.06
N MET A 380 4.59 -2.87 -16.31
CA MET A 380 3.60 -3.01 -17.39
C MET A 380 2.26 -2.27 -17.12
N SER A 381 2.31 -1.30 -16.22
CA SER A 381 1.23 -0.41 -15.84
C SER A 381 1.84 0.95 -15.51
N PHE A 382 1.14 2.03 -15.85
CA PHE A 382 1.56 3.39 -15.57
C PHE A 382 0.36 4.31 -15.34
N THR A 383 0.32 4.96 -14.19
CA THR A 383 -0.63 6.05 -13.91
C THR A 383 0.02 7.35 -14.34
N LEU A 384 -0.64 8.12 -15.21
CA LEU A 384 -0.09 9.40 -15.67
C LEU A 384 0.24 10.33 -14.47
N PRO A 385 1.26 11.18 -14.54
CA PRO A 385 1.63 12.03 -13.39
C PRO A 385 0.69 13.22 -13.20
N ASN A 386 0.07 13.68 -14.30
CA ASN A 386 -0.89 14.78 -14.29
C ASN A 386 -2.27 14.29 -14.73
N GLY A 387 -3.30 14.91 -14.16
CA GLY A 387 -4.65 14.71 -14.64
C GLY A 387 -4.82 15.21 -16.09
N LEU A 388 -5.45 14.41 -16.93
CA LEU A 388 -5.85 14.76 -18.29
C LEU A 388 -7.09 15.68 -18.31
N ILE A 389 -7.21 16.47 -19.37
CA ILE A 389 -8.38 17.32 -19.61
C ILE A 389 -9.54 16.39 -19.88
N GLY A 390 -10.53 16.42 -19.02
CA GLY A 390 -11.69 15.62 -19.26
C GLY A 390 -12.49 16.11 -20.46
N GLY A 391 -13.22 15.20 -21.08
CA GLY A 391 -14.15 15.44 -22.21
C GLY A 391 -13.42 15.31 -23.53
N VAL A 392 -12.11 15.23 -23.44
CA VAL A 392 -11.19 15.02 -24.53
C VAL A 392 -11.00 13.52 -24.70
N LYS A 393 -11.15 13.09 -25.95
CA LYS A 393 -10.70 11.77 -26.38
C LYS A 393 -9.18 11.80 -26.46
N TYR A 394 -8.52 10.80 -25.89
CA TYR A 394 -7.07 10.63 -25.92
C TYR A 394 -6.70 9.40 -26.73
N ALA A 395 -5.58 9.52 -27.42
CA ALA A 395 -4.84 8.39 -27.95
C ALA A 395 -3.64 8.15 -27.04
N TRP A 396 -3.36 6.89 -26.72
CA TRP A 396 -2.13 6.51 -26.03
C TRP A 396 -1.46 5.33 -26.71
N ARG A 397 -0.14 5.27 -26.55
CA ARG A 397 0.71 4.20 -27.06
C ARG A 397 1.87 3.97 -26.11
N VAL A 398 2.41 2.77 -26.13
CA VAL A 398 3.51 2.36 -25.28
C VAL A 398 4.58 1.64 -26.10
N ARG A 399 5.84 1.84 -25.76
CA ARG A 399 6.98 1.08 -26.31
C ARG A 399 7.87 0.58 -25.18
N SER A 400 8.56 -0.53 -25.40
CA SER A 400 9.54 -1.03 -24.44
C SER A 400 10.90 -0.37 -24.66
N THR A 401 11.71 -0.30 -23.61
CA THR A 401 13.11 0.10 -23.69
C THR A 401 13.95 -0.61 -22.63
N ASN A 402 15.16 -1.01 -22.97
CA ASN A 402 16.16 -1.55 -22.04
C ASN A 402 17.20 -0.48 -21.62
N GLY A 403 16.97 0.79 -21.95
CA GLY A 403 17.89 1.90 -21.70
C GLY A 403 18.98 2.10 -22.78
N LEU A 404 19.08 1.21 -23.77
CA LEU A 404 19.97 1.27 -24.94
C LEU A 404 19.20 1.17 -26.26
N GLU A 405 18.12 0.38 -26.26
CA GLU A 405 17.22 0.15 -27.39
C GLU A 405 15.77 0.49 -26.99
N VAL A 406 14.94 0.91 -27.95
CA VAL A 406 13.49 1.08 -27.84
C VAL A 406 12.77 0.22 -28.89
N SER A 407 11.60 -0.31 -28.56
CA SER A 407 10.74 -0.91 -29.59
C SER A 407 10.08 0.17 -30.46
N GLU A 408 9.50 -0.24 -31.59
CA GLU A 408 8.44 0.54 -32.23
C GLU A 408 7.30 0.81 -31.22
N TRP A 409 6.56 1.90 -31.42
CA TRP A 409 5.38 2.20 -30.63
C TRP A 409 4.27 1.18 -30.87
N SER A 410 3.52 0.81 -29.82
CA SER A 410 2.32 0.01 -29.97
C SER A 410 1.31 0.67 -30.90
N THR A 411 0.39 -0.12 -31.46
CA THR A 411 -0.81 0.45 -32.10
C THR A 411 -1.49 1.40 -31.11
N PRO A 412 -1.79 2.65 -31.50
CA PRO A 412 -2.46 3.58 -30.60
C PRO A 412 -3.81 3.06 -30.17
N GLU A 413 -4.04 3.04 -28.87
CA GLU A 413 -5.33 2.74 -28.28
C GLU A 413 -6.03 4.03 -27.90
N LEU A 414 -7.34 4.03 -28.04
CA LEU A 414 -8.17 5.19 -27.80
C LEU A 414 -8.88 5.04 -26.47
N PHE A 415 -9.01 6.14 -25.75
CA PHE A 415 -9.91 6.25 -24.62
C PHE A 415 -10.47 7.66 -24.54
N THR A 416 -11.59 7.84 -23.86
CA THR A 416 -12.17 9.18 -23.67
C THR A 416 -12.15 9.53 -22.22
N MET A 417 -11.36 10.54 -21.83
CA MET A 417 -11.47 11.10 -20.49
C MET A 417 -12.82 11.79 -20.40
N VAL A 418 -13.50 11.65 -19.29
CA VAL A 418 -14.75 12.40 -19.09
C VAL A 418 -14.47 13.83 -18.63
N ALA A 419 -15.23 14.80 -19.15
CA ALA A 419 -15.14 16.26 -18.98
C ALA A 419 -14.54 16.67 -17.62
N SER A 420 -13.49 17.51 -17.63
CA SER A 420 -12.63 17.75 -16.47
C SER A 420 -13.46 17.95 -15.24
N ALA A 421 -13.01 17.27 -14.18
CA ALA A 421 -13.50 17.28 -12.83
C ALA A 421 -14.55 18.37 -12.65
N SER A 422 -15.80 17.92 -12.46
CA SER A 422 -16.74 18.69 -11.67
C SER A 422 -15.94 19.41 -10.57
N ALA A 423 -16.12 20.74 -10.41
CA ALA A 423 -15.39 21.57 -9.45
C ALA A 423 -15.82 21.26 -8.00
N GLY A 424 -16.03 19.98 -7.74
CA GLY A 424 -17.13 19.46 -6.99
C GLY A 424 -17.21 17.97 -7.31
N PRO A 425 -18.00 17.23 -6.57
CA PRO A 425 -17.82 15.81 -6.65
C PRO A 425 -18.38 15.25 -7.95
N VAL A 426 -17.97 14.03 -8.25
CA VAL A 426 -18.29 13.31 -9.47
C VAL A 426 -19.21 12.14 -9.15
N VAL A 427 -20.14 11.80 -10.03
CA VAL A 427 -20.99 10.61 -9.87
C VAL A 427 -20.13 9.34 -10.07
N PRO A 428 -19.86 8.52 -9.04
CA PRO A 428 -19.10 7.27 -9.18
C PRO A 428 -19.92 6.20 -9.91
N ILE A 429 -19.27 5.16 -10.43
CA ILE A 429 -19.90 4.02 -11.11
C ILE A 429 -19.69 2.76 -10.27
N ALA A 430 -20.77 2.15 -9.82
CA ALA A 430 -20.74 0.90 -9.06
C ALA A 430 -20.23 -0.27 -9.93
N SER A 431 -19.40 -1.15 -9.37
CA SER A 431 -18.78 -2.27 -10.11
C SER A 431 -18.99 -3.65 -9.47
N TRP A 432 -19.20 -3.72 -8.15
CA TRP A 432 -19.61 -4.96 -7.49
C TRP A 432 -20.29 -4.67 -6.15
N PRO A 433 -21.41 -5.30 -5.78
CA PRO A 433 -22.29 -6.09 -6.64
C PRO A 433 -23.02 -5.21 -7.67
N VAL A 434 -23.24 -5.74 -8.87
CA VAL A 434 -24.00 -5.10 -9.96
C VAL A 434 -24.96 -6.12 -10.58
N ASP A 435 -25.83 -5.70 -11.49
CA ASP A 435 -26.77 -6.59 -12.23
C ASP A 435 -27.71 -7.44 -11.33
N ASN A 436 -28.08 -6.93 -10.14
CA ASN A 436 -28.87 -7.65 -9.15
C ASN A 436 -28.22 -8.94 -8.61
N ALA A 437 -26.90 -8.94 -8.48
CA ALA A 437 -26.18 -10.05 -7.87
C ALA A 437 -26.74 -10.39 -6.49
N THR A 438 -26.94 -11.68 -6.19
CA THR A 438 -27.38 -12.12 -4.86
C THR A 438 -26.16 -12.34 -3.97
N LEU A 439 -26.08 -11.63 -2.85
CA LEU A 439 -24.93 -11.63 -1.96
C LEU A 439 -25.19 -12.43 -0.68
N TYR A 440 -24.22 -13.30 -0.36
CA TYR A 440 -24.28 -14.26 0.75
C TYR A 440 -23.31 -13.93 1.87
N ILE A 441 -22.32 -13.07 1.61
CA ILE A 441 -21.40 -12.55 2.62
C ILE A 441 -22.08 -11.34 3.24
N ASN A 442 -22.36 -11.41 4.55
CA ASN A 442 -23.01 -10.36 5.31
C ASN A 442 -22.12 -10.00 6.50
N PRO A 443 -21.58 -8.77 6.54
CA PRO A 443 -21.87 -7.69 5.62
C PRO A 443 -21.19 -7.82 4.25
N PRO A 444 -21.85 -7.38 3.16
CA PRO A 444 -21.24 -7.40 1.85
C PRO A 444 -20.20 -6.28 1.69
N THR A 445 -19.22 -6.49 0.81
CA THR A 445 -18.31 -5.45 0.35
C THR A 445 -18.78 -4.88 -0.99
N LEU A 446 -19.07 -3.59 -0.98
CA LEU A 446 -19.46 -2.81 -2.15
C LEU A 446 -18.21 -2.18 -2.75
N ASN A 447 -18.04 -2.24 -4.07
CA ASN A 447 -16.89 -1.73 -4.82
C ASN A 447 -17.39 -0.89 -5.98
N TRP A 448 -16.72 0.22 -6.22
CA TRP A 448 -17.02 1.14 -7.31
C TRP A 448 -15.74 1.72 -7.89
N TYR A 449 -15.85 2.36 -9.03
CA TYR A 449 -14.78 3.17 -9.60
C TYR A 449 -15.35 4.53 -9.94
N LEU A 450 -14.51 5.56 -9.96
CA LEU A 450 -14.98 6.85 -10.44
C LEU A 450 -15.23 6.78 -11.94
N GLY A 451 -16.25 7.54 -12.36
CA GLY A 451 -16.72 7.80 -13.73
C GLY A 451 -16.17 9.10 -14.34
N THR A 452 -15.23 9.79 -13.67
CA THR A 452 -14.44 10.94 -14.16
C THR A 452 -13.31 11.21 -13.16
N SER A 453 -12.27 11.91 -13.60
CA SER A 453 -11.18 12.41 -12.76
C SER A 453 -11.57 13.27 -11.56
N ALA A 454 -11.25 12.87 -10.31
CA ALA A 454 -11.34 13.76 -9.14
C ALA A 454 -10.47 13.32 -7.93
N ILE A 455 -9.96 14.31 -7.16
CA ILE A 455 -9.05 14.15 -6.01
C ILE A 455 -9.64 14.77 -4.74
N GLY A 456 -9.19 14.32 -3.56
CA GLY A 456 -9.67 14.84 -2.27
C GLY A 456 -11.13 14.49 -1.95
N LEU A 457 -11.66 13.47 -2.62
CA LEU A 457 -13.03 13.02 -2.45
C LEU A 457 -13.12 11.91 -1.42
N THR A 458 -14.10 12.03 -0.54
CA THR A 458 -14.64 10.90 0.20
C THR A 458 -15.94 10.47 -0.48
N TYR A 459 -16.35 9.25 -0.21
CA TYR A 459 -17.52 8.65 -0.82
C TYR A 459 -18.60 8.50 0.22
N GLU A 460 -19.79 8.90 -0.15
CA GLU A 460 -21.00 8.67 0.62
C GLU A 460 -21.71 7.51 -0.08
N VAL A 461 -21.92 6.40 0.63
CA VAL A 461 -22.64 5.23 0.10
C VAL A 461 -24.02 5.19 0.74
N GLN A 462 -25.06 5.02 -0.08
CA GLN A 462 -26.40 4.72 0.39
C GLN A 462 -26.78 3.34 -0.09
N CYS A 463 -27.35 2.56 0.81
CA CYS A 463 -27.90 1.25 0.52
C CYS A 463 -29.27 1.18 1.20
N VAL A 464 -30.32 0.93 0.42
CA VAL A 464 -31.70 0.84 0.91
C VAL A 464 -32.41 -0.36 0.31
N PRO A 465 -33.41 -0.92 1.00
CA PRO A 465 -34.34 -1.87 0.39
C PRO A 465 -34.93 -1.30 -0.92
N SER A 466 -34.75 -2.00 -2.03
CA SER A 466 -35.32 -1.65 -3.35
C SER A 466 -36.87 -1.60 -3.36
N SER A 467 -37.51 -2.31 -2.43
CA SER A 467 -38.96 -2.30 -2.22
C SER A 467 -39.50 -0.99 -1.65
N ASP A 468 -38.63 -0.15 -1.09
CA ASP A 468 -38.94 1.22 -0.65
C ASP A 468 -38.00 2.20 -1.40
N PRO A 469 -38.35 2.59 -2.63
CA PRO A 469 -37.44 3.30 -3.53
C PRO A 469 -37.17 4.76 -3.10
N VAL A 470 -37.67 5.19 -1.94
CA VAL A 470 -37.44 6.53 -1.40
C VAL A 470 -36.08 6.56 -0.72
N TRP A 471 -35.10 7.16 -1.40
CA TRP A 471 -33.78 7.35 -0.82
C TRP A 471 -33.82 8.21 0.45
N PRO A 472 -32.98 7.91 1.46
CA PRO A 472 -32.90 8.72 2.67
C PRO A 472 -32.46 10.14 2.33
N ASN A 473 -32.72 11.08 3.25
CA ASN A 473 -32.21 12.43 3.08
C ASN A 473 -30.67 12.41 2.92
N ASP A 474 -30.14 13.42 2.25
CA ASP A 474 -28.75 13.47 1.79
C ASP A 474 -27.67 13.53 2.91
N ASN A 475 -28.07 13.45 4.18
CA ASN A 475 -27.19 13.44 5.34
C ASN A 475 -27.12 12.07 6.03
N VAL A 476 -27.83 11.05 5.53
CA VAL A 476 -27.79 9.67 6.02
C VAL A 476 -27.09 8.79 4.98
N PHE A 477 -25.83 8.43 5.24
CA PHE A 477 -24.95 7.69 4.35
C PHE A 477 -23.83 6.97 5.13
N PHE A 478 -23.19 5.98 4.48
CA PHE A 478 -21.98 5.35 4.98
C PHE A 478 -20.74 6.02 4.34
N PRO A 479 -19.88 6.69 5.12
CA PRO A 479 -18.69 7.32 4.57
C PRO A 479 -17.60 6.28 4.29
N SER A 480 -16.98 6.36 3.12
CA SER A 480 -15.77 5.61 2.77
C SER A 480 -14.69 6.53 2.22
N PRO A 481 -13.44 6.45 2.71
CA PRO A 481 -12.32 7.17 2.11
C PRO A 481 -11.71 6.43 0.91
N THR A 482 -12.16 5.21 0.61
CA THR A 482 -11.63 4.35 -0.46
C THR A 482 -12.73 3.96 -1.47
N LEU A 483 -12.34 3.36 -2.60
CA LEU A 483 -13.24 2.91 -3.67
C LEU A 483 -13.97 1.58 -3.38
N SER A 484 -13.94 1.16 -2.13
CA SER A 484 -14.65 -0.01 -1.63
C SER A 484 -15.18 0.28 -0.25
N TYR A 485 -16.24 -0.41 0.17
CA TYR A 485 -16.75 -0.33 1.52
C TYR A 485 -17.41 -1.64 1.91
N ALA A 486 -16.83 -2.31 2.91
CA ALA A 486 -17.50 -3.38 3.62
C ALA A 486 -18.56 -2.75 4.52
N LEU A 487 -19.83 -3.12 4.36
CA LEU A 487 -20.88 -2.54 5.19
C LEU A 487 -20.62 -2.87 6.66
N ASN A 488 -20.84 -1.93 7.56
CA ASN A 488 -20.50 -2.13 8.98
C ASN A 488 -21.62 -2.82 9.77
N SER A 489 -22.72 -3.15 9.09
CA SER A 489 -23.90 -3.75 9.70
C SER A 489 -24.47 -4.80 8.78
N ASN A 490 -24.96 -5.88 9.38
CA ASN A 490 -25.58 -6.94 8.64
C ASN A 490 -26.87 -6.43 8.01
N LEU A 491 -26.98 -6.58 6.69
CA LEU A 491 -28.21 -6.25 5.99
C LEU A 491 -29.26 -7.33 6.24
N SER A 492 -30.52 -6.92 6.35
CA SER A 492 -31.66 -7.83 6.49
C SER A 492 -31.78 -8.62 5.22
N GLY A 493 -31.41 -9.88 5.28
CA GLY A 493 -31.51 -10.70 4.11
C GLY A 493 -32.93 -10.77 3.55
N GLY A 494 -33.04 -11.16 2.30
CA GLY A 494 -34.27 -11.48 1.57
C GLY A 494 -34.85 -10.24 0.92
N VAL A 495 -34.35 -9.11 1.38
CA VAL A 495 -34.57 -7.81 0.82
C VAL A 495 -33.58 -7.63 -0.33
N GLN A 496 -34.12 -7.32 -1.52
CA GLN A 496 -33.31 -6.74 -2.58
C GLN A 496 -32.95 -5.33 -2.16
N TYR A 497 -31.66 -5.02 -2.14
CA TYR A 497 -31.15 -3.69 -1.85
C TYR A 497 -30.77 -2.99 -3.15
N ALA A 498 -31.20 -1.75 -3.27
CA ALA A 498 -30.57 -0.81 -4.18
C ALA A 498 -29.44 -0.13 -3.42
N TRP A 499 -28.26 -0.08 -4.02
CA TRP A 499 -27.18 0.74 -3.52
C TRP A 499 -26.67 1.67 -4.58
N ARG A 500 -26.24 2.82 -4.10
CA ARG A 500 -25.64 3.86 -4.92
C ARG A 500 -24.58 4.53 -4.12
N VAL A 501 -23.62 5.09 -4.82
CA VAL A 501 -22.53 5.81 -4.22
C VAL A 501 -22.48 7.19 -4.86
N ARG A 502 -22.12 8.20 -4.08
CA ARG A 502 -21.75 9.51 -4.59
C ARG A 502 -20.44 9.92 -3.96
N SER A 503 -19.84 10.97 -4.49
CA SER A 503 -18.65 11.53 -3.88
C SER A 503 -18.95 12.89 -3.25
N THR A 504 -18.08 13.30 -2.33
CA THR A 504 -18.09 14.60 -1.67
C THR A 504 -16.67 15.10 -1.48
N ASN A 505 -16.47 16.41 -1.62
CA ASN A 505 -15.20 17.08 -1.27
C ASN A 505 -15.30 17.80 0.08
N GLY A 506 -16.37 17.54 0.85
CA GLY A 506 -16.67 18.21 2.12
C GLY A 506 -17.39 19.55 1.99
N LEU A 507 -17.41 20.16 0.80
CA LEU A 507 -18.06 21.46 0.54
C LEU A 507 -19.29 21.35 -0.39
N THR A 508 -19.20 20.48 -1.40
CA THR A 508 -20.24 20.22 -2.40
C THR A 508 -20.38 18.71 -2.59
N LYS A 509 -21.50 18.25 -3.17
CA LYS A 509 -21.86 16.82 -3.35
C LYS A 509 -22.18 16.52 -4.81
N SER A 510 -21.82 15.33 -5.32
CA SER A 510 -22.27 14.91 -6.66
C SER A 510 -23.71 14.41 -6.64
N ASN A 511 -24.29 14.27 -7.84
CA ASN A 511 -25.43 13.39 -7.99
C ASN A 511 -25.04 11.96 -7.59
N TRP A 512 -26.00 11.18 -7.11
CA TRP A 512 -25.78 9.78 -6.82
C TRP A 512 -25.63 8.94 -8.08
N SER A 513 -24.86 7.84 -8.00
CA SER A 513 -24.73 6.87 -9.09
C SER A 513 -26.10 6.32 -9.50
N ILE A 514 -26.18 5.76 -10.72
CA ILE A 514 -27.31 4.86 -11.02
C ILE A 514 -27.35 3.79 -9.92
N PRO A 515 -28.51 3.57 -9.27
CA PRO A 515 -28.58 2.56 -8.24
C PRO A 515 -28.41 1.19 -8.84
N GLU A 516 -27.40 0.47 -8.37
CA GLU A 516 -27.20 -0.93 -8.69
C GLU A 516 -27.97 -1.77 -7.71
N LEU A 517 -28.51 -2.88 -8.20
CA LEU A 517 -29.26 -3.79 -7.35
C LEU A 517 -28.33 -4.90 -6.89
N PHE A 518 -28.54 -5.34 -5.66
CA PHE A 518 -28.11 -6.65 -5.21
C PHE A 518 -29.13 -7.17 -4.23
N THR A 519 -29.29 -8.48 -4.15
CA THR A 519 -30.21 -9.07 -3.19
C THR A 519 -29.43 -9.69 -2.05
N MET A 520 -29.66 -9.24 -0.82
CA MET A 520 -29.11 -9.96 0.33
C MET A 520 -29.92 -11.22 0.51
N ALA A 521 -29.26 -12.34 0.76
CA ALA A 521 -29.96 -13.58 1.00
C ALA A 521 -30.67 -13.57 2.39
N ALA A 522 -31.98 -13.87 2.45
CA ALA A 522 -32.91 -13.86 3.60
C ALA A 522 -32.38 -14.32 4.95
N ASN A 523 -31.86 -13.48 5.86
CA ASN A 523 -31.47 -13.95 7.20
C ASN A 523 -32.72 -14.34 7.99
N THR A 524 -33.06 -15.62 8.04
CA THR A 524 -34.06 -16.16 8.97
C THR A 524 -33.30 -16.65 10.20
N SER A 525 -33.37 -15.95 11.33
CA SER A 525 -32.82 -16.45 12.60
C SER A 525 -33.57 -17.73 12.98
N GLY A 526 -32.99 -18.90 12.77
CA GLY A 526 -33.72 -20.13 13.07
C GLY A 526 -33.02 -21.38 12.60
N GLY A 527 -32.17 -21.92 13.49
CA GLY A 527 -31.56 -23.24 13.32
C GLY A 527 -30.87 -23.46 11.97
N PRO A 528 -30.54 -24.72 11.65
CA PRO A 528 -30.09 -25.05 10.32
C PRO A 528 -31.18 -24.73 9.30
N VAL A 529 -30.79 -24.07 8.21
CA VAL A 529 -31.68 -23.63 7.14
C VAL A 529 -31.44 -24.43 5.87
N THR A 530 -32.50 -24.78 5.15
CA THR A 530 -32.41 -25.59 3.92
C THR A 530 -31.59 -24.85 2.84
N PRO A 531 -30.43 -25.38 2.41
CA PRO A 531 -29.60 -24.78 1.37
C PRO A 531 -30.25 -24.82 -0.02
N ILE A 532 -29.71 -24.05 -0.95
CA ILE A 532 -30.15 -23.99 -2.35
C ILE A 532 -28.95 -24.35 -3.25
N ALA A 533 -29.08 -25.40 -4.05
CA ALA A 533 -28.07 -25.84 -5.00
C ALA A 533 -27.82 -24.77 -6.08
N SER A 534 -26.56 -24.51 -6.45
CA SER A 534 -26.18 -23.40 -7.33
C SER A 534 -25.38 -23.82 -8.56
N TRP A 535 -24.58 -24.88 -8.44
CA TRP A 535 -23.93 -25.51 -9.59
C TRP A 535 -23.60 -26.99 -9.30
N PRO A 536 -23.79 -27.93 -10.23
CA PRO A 536 -24.50 -27.78 -11.49
C PRO A 536 -26.02 -27.75 -11.27
N VAL A 537 -26.71 -26.82 -11.94
CA VAL A 537 -28.17 -26.60 -11.91
C VAL A 537 -28.69 -26.34 -13.33
N ASN A 538 -29.96 -26.65 -13.60
CA ASN A 538 -30.60 -26.56 -14.92
C ASN A 538 -30.11 -27.58 -15.97
N ASN A 539 -29.69 -28.76 -15.52
CA ASN A 539 -29.28 -29.89 -16.36
C ASN A 539 -28.14 -29.63 -17.37
N PRO A 540 -27.04 -28.96 -16.97
CA PRO A 540 -25.88 -28.84 -17.84
C PRO A 540 -25.28 -30.24 -18.07
N THR A 541 -24.63 -30.41 -19.23
CA THR A 541 -23.85 -31.61 -19.50
C THR A 541 -22.51 -31.49 -18.79
N MET A 542 -22.29 -32.33 -17.77
CA MET A 542 -21.10 -32.30 -16.94
C MET A 542 -20.03 -33.22 -17.51
N TYR A 543 -18.83 -32.67 -17.73
CA TYR A 543 -17.70 -33.37 -18.34
C TYR A 543 -16.62 -33.76 -17.33
N THR A 544 -16.67 -33.22 -16.10
CA THR A 544 -15.77 -33.54 -14.98
C THR A 544 -16.48 -34.49 -14.01
N ASN A 545 -15.79 -35.55 -13.58
CA ASN A 545 -16.35 -36.55 -12.68
C ASN A 545 -15.25 -37.17 -11.80
N PRO A 546 -15.36 -37.12 -10.46
CA PRO A 546 -16.50 -36.62 -9.69
C PRO A 546 -16.74 -35.11 -9.91
N PRO A 547 -17.99 -34.71 -10.13
CA PRO A 547 -18.30 -33.30 -10.34
C PRO A 547 -18.14 -32.54 -9.01
N THR A 548 -17.72 -31.28 -9.10
CA THR A 548 -17.79 -30.34 -7.98
C THR A 548 -19.19 -29.73 -7.92
N LEU A 549 -19.81 -29.89 -6.76
CA LEU A 549 -21.13 -29.38 -6.44
C LEU A 549 -20.96 -28.15 -5.55
N ASN A 550 -21.56 -27.04 -5.95
CA ASN A 550 -21.59 -25.80 -5.20
C ASN A 550 -23.04 -25.47 -4.87
N TRP A 551 -23.23 -24.89 -3.69
CA TRP A 551 -24.52 -24.40 -3.25
C TRP A 551 -24.32 -23.13 -2.45
N TYR A 552 -25.43 -22.51 -2.08
CA TYR A 552 -25.44 -21.41 -1.15
C TYR A 552 -26.62 -21.59 -0.20
N LEU A 553 -26.64 -20.84 0.88
CA LEU A 553 -27.84 -20.72 1.70
C LEU A 553 -28.69 -19.57 1.16
N GLY A 554 -29.98 -19.78 0.93
CA GLY A 554 -30.91 -18.70 0.59
C GLY A 554 -31.07 -17.66 1.70
N THR A 555 -30.36 -17.84 2.82
CA THR A 555 -30.46 -17.15 4.08
C THR A 555 -29.08 -17.05 4.76
N ASN A 556 -28.72 -15.95 5.43
CA ASN A 556 -27.49 -15.96 6.23
C ASN A 556 -27.66 -16.77 7.53
N ALA A 557 -27.11 -17.98 7.58
CA ALA A 557 -26.96 -18.74 8.80
C ALA A 557 -25.47 -19.11 8.99
N VAL A 558 -24.92 -18.75 10.16
CA VAL A 558 -23.50 -18.90 10.50
C VAL A 558 -23.28 -20.09 11.44
N GLY A 559 -22.12 -20.75 11.34
CA GLY A 559 -21.77 -21.90 12.19
C GLY A 559 -22.29 -23.26 11.72
N LEU A 560 -22.77 -23.36 10.47
CA LEU A 560 -23.34 -24.59 9.92
C LEU A 560 -22.32 -25.42 9.15
N SER A 561 -22.53 -26.74 9.16
CA SER A 561 -21.92 -27.69 8.23
C SER A 561 -23.00 -28.32 7.35
N TYR A 562 -22.61 -28.99 6.28
CA TYR A 562 -23.54 -29.42 5.23
C TYR A 562 -23.45 -30.93 4.97
N GLU A 563 -24.59 -31.51 4.64
CA GLU A 563 -24.75 -32.92 4.27
C GLU A 563 -25.30 -32.97 2.83
N VAL A 564 -24.71 -33.78 1.95
CA VAL A 564 -25.06 -33.85 0.50
C VAL A 564 -25.44 -35.28 0.09
N GLN A 565 -26.52 -35.42 -0.70
CA GLN A 565 -26.96 -36.67 -1.33
C GLN A 565 -27.06 -36.53 -2.86
N CYS A 566 -26.67 -37.56 -3.61
CA CYS A 566 -26.71 -37.60 -5.08
C CYS A 566 -27.09 -39.01 -5.57
N VAL A 567 -28.09 -39.13 -6.46
CA VAL A 567 -28.63 -40.41 -6.99
C VAL A 567 -29.01 -40.31 -8.48
N PRO A 568 -29.08 -41.43 -9.23
CA PRO A 568 -29.63 -41.44 -10.59
C PRO A 568 -31.07 -40.89 -10.64
N ALA A 569 -31.36 -39.98 -11.57
CA ALA A 569 -32.65 -39.30 -11.64
C ALA A 569 -33.83 -40.22 -12.06
N SER A 570 -33.54 -41.43 -12.55
CA SER A 570 -34.54 -42.46 -12.87
C SER A 570 -35.01 -43.27 -11.65
N ASP A 571 -34.36 -43.12 -10.49
CA ASP A 571 -34.72 -43.86 -9.28
C ASP A 571 -35.92 -43.24 -8.56
N PRO A 572 -36.89 -44.05 -8.08
CA PRO A 572 -38.14 -43.52 -7.55
C PRO A 572 -38.07 -42.99 -6.10
N ALA A 573 -36.98 -43.16 -5.36
CA ALA A 573 -36.88 -42.73 -3.95
C ALA A 573 -35.44 -42.37 -3.50
N TRP A 574 -35.33 -41.47 -2.50
CA TRP A 574 -34.04 -41.04 -1.91
C TRP A 574 -33.49 -42.03 -0.86
N PRO A 575 -32.16 -42.08 -0.63
CA PRO A 575 -31.54 -42.93 0.40
C PRO A 575 -31.90 -42.52 1.84
N ALA A 576 -31.68 -43.44 2.79
CA ALA A 576 -31.91 -43.18 4.21
C ALA A 576 -31.11 -41.98 4.75
N ASP A 577 -31.68 -41.29 5.73
CA ASP A 577 -31.31 -39.92 6.11
C ASP A 577 -29.93 -39.77 6.80
N ASN A 578 -29.33 -40.88 7.24
CA ASN A 578 -27.98 -40.94 7.81
C ASN A 578 -26.90 -41.28 6.76
N VAL A 579 -27.27 -41.50 5.48
CA VAL A 579 -26.35 -41.78 4.39
C VAL A 579 -26.15 -40.52 3.54
N PHE A 580 -25.02 -39.84 3.70
CA PHE A 580 -24.69 -38.56 3.05
C PHE A 580 -23.17 -38.32 2.94
N SER A 581 -22.76 -37.32 2.15
CA SER A 581 -21.38 -36.80 2.11
C SER A 581 -21.27 -35.47 2.87
N PRO A 582 -20.40 -35.33 3.89
CA PRO A 582 -20.28 -34.11 4.68
C PRO A 582 -19.40 -33.05 4.00
N ALA A 583 -19.72 -31.77 4.19
CA ALA A 583 -18.93 -30.64 3.69
C ALA A 583 -18.85 -29.52 4.74
N PRO A 584 -17.63 -29.03 5.08
CA PRO A 584 -17.45 -27.97 6.07
C PRO A 584 -17.68 -26.56 5.49
N THR A 585 -17.80 -26.44 4.16
CA THR A 585 -18.02 -25.18 3.44
C THR A 585 -19.09 -25.40 2.36
N MET A 586 -19.60 -24.34 1.72
CA MET A 586 -20.72 -24.44 0.75
C MET A 586 -20.31 -24.97 -0.65
N SER A 587 -19.24 -25.76 -0.70
CA SER A 587 -18.73 -26.40 -1.90
C SER A 587 -18.18 -27.79 -1.55
N LEU A 588 -18.45 -28.77 -2.40
CA LEU A 588 -17.95 -30.14 -2.25
C LEU A 588 -17.74 -30.81 -3.60
N THR A 589 -16.54 -31.38 -3.79
CA THR A 589 -16.30 -32.34 -4.87
C THR A 589 -16.65 -33.74 -4.38
N LEU A 590 -17.52 -34.47 -5.11
CA LEU A 590 -17.99 -35.78 -4.66
C LEU A 590 -16.83 -36.77 -4.52
N ASN A 591 -16.91 -37.66 -3.52
CA ASN A 591 -15.82 -38.58 -3.22
C ASN A 591 -15.80 -39.82 -4.15
N SER A 592 -16.78 -39.97 -5.03
CA SER A 592 -16.96 -41.14 -5.91
C SER A 592 -17.46 -40.73 -7.28
N ALA A 593 -16.95 -41.39 -8.33
CA ALA A 593 -17.35 -41.11 -9.71
C ALA A 593 -18.77 -41.60 -10.01
N LEU A 594 -19.54 -40.83 -10.77
CA LEU A 594 -20.91 -41.10 -11.21
C LEU A 594 -20.96 -41.79 -12.59
N ILE A 595 -22.06 -42.46 -12.94
CA ILE A 595 -22.19 -43.22 -14.19
C ILE A 595 -22.44 -42.26 -15.37
N GLY A 596 -21.53 -42.20 -16.34
CA GLY A 596 -21.71 -41.33 -17.50
C GLY A 596 -22.96 -41.67 -18.33
N GLY A 597 -23.70 -40.65 -18.78
CA GLY A 597 -24.89 -40.78 -19.64
C GLY A 597 -26.19 -40.90 -18.88
N VAL A 598 -26.06 -41.16 -17.58
CA VAL A 598 -27.15 -41.12 -16.64
C VAL A 598 -27.33 -39.68 -16.18
N LYS A 599 -28.59 -39.26 -16.20
CA LYS A 599 -28.99 -38.00 -15.57
C LYS A 599 -29.04 -38.22 -14.06
N TYR A 600 -28.39 -37.35 -13.30
CA TYR A 600 -28.34 -37.42 -11.84
C TYR A 600 -29.15 -36.30 -11.22
N ALA A 601 -29.72 -36.61 -10.06
CA ALA A 601 -30.34 -35.67 -9.16
C ALA A 601 -29.54 -35.59 -7.85
N TRP A 602 -29.27 -34.38 -7.38
CA TRP A 602 -28.56 -34.17 -6.12
C TRP A 602 -29.22 -33.10 -5.27
N ARG A 603 -29.04 -33.20 -3.95
CA ARG A 603 -29.62 -32.28 -2.95
C ARG A 603 -28.70 -32.14 -1.74
N VAL A 604 -28.86 -31.06 -1.00
CA VAL A 604 -28.02 -30.71 0.15
C VAL A 604 -28.86 -30.16 1.31
N ARG A 605 -28.45 -30.41 2.56
CA ARG A 605 -29.04 -29.81 3.76
C ARG A 605 -27.96 -29.29 4.71
N SER A 606 -28.32 -28.38 5.60
CA SER A 606 -27.43 -27.86 6.63
C SER A 606 -27.76 -28.43 8.02
N THR A 607 -26.76 -28.41 8.91
CA THR A 607 -26.84 -28.80 10.33
C THR A 607 -25.97 -27.89 11.19
N ASP A 608 -26.42 -27.58 12.40
CA ASP A 608 -25.66 -26.87 13.44
C ASP A 608 -25.00 -27.83 14.44
N GLY A 609 -25.12 -29.15 14.20
CA GLY A 609 -24.64 -30.22 15.07
C GLY A 609 -25.66 -30.72 16.09
N LEU A 610 -26.77 -29.99 16.30
CA LEU A 610 -27.83 -30.34 17.26
C LEU A 610 -29.19 -30.57 16.59
N THR A 611 -29.52 -29.77 15.58
CA THR A 611 -30.73 -29.91 14.75
C THR A 611 -30.35 -29.93 13.27
N LYS A 612 -31.29 -30.35 12.39
CA LYS A 612 -31.05 -30.39 10.93
C LYS A 612 -32.18 -29.68 10.18
N SER A 613 -31.81 -29.06 9.06
CA SER A 613 -32.78 -28.48 8.12
C SER A 613 -33.46 -29.55 7.27
N ASN A 614 -34.55 -29.19 6.59
CA ASN A 614 -35.05 -29.99 5.48
C ASN A 614 -34.02 -30.02 4.33
N TRP A 615 -34.08 -31.05 3.48
CA TRP A 615 -33.25 -31.14 2.27
C TRP A 615 -33.66 -30.13 1.19
N SER A 616 -32.68 -29.64 0.41
CA SER A 616 -32.91 -28.75 -0.73
C SER A 616 -33.78 -29.41 -1.80
N VAL A 617 -34.37 -28.58 -2.66
CA VAL A 617 -34.96 -29.09 -3.91
C VAL A 617 -33.86 -29.78 -4.73
N PRO A 618 -34.12 -30.98 -5.30
CA PRO A 618 -33.11 -31.69 -6.07
C PRO A 618 -32.74 -30.96 -7.37
N ALA A 619 -31.45 -30.71 -7.57
CA ALA A 619 -30.91 -30.16 -8.80
C ALA A 619 -30.46 -31.29 -9.74
N LEU A 620 -30.59 -31.03 -11.04
CA LEU A 620 -30.29 -32.02 -12.09
C LEU A 620 -29.05 -31.62 -12.88
N PHE A 621 -28.24 -32.61 -13.23
CA PHE A 621 -27.22 -32.51 -14.25
C PHE A 621 -27.16 -33.83 -15.01
N THR A 622 -26.77 -33.77 -16.27
CA THR A 622 -26.53 -34.98 -17.05
C THR A 622 -25.04 -35.19 -17.08
N MET A 623 -24.56 -36.25 -16.44
CA MET A 623 -23.20 -36.67 -16.72
C MET A 623 -23.17 -37.02 -18.20
N VAL A 624 -22.27 -36.39 -18.97
CA VAL A 624 -22.15 -36.75 -20.39
C VAL A 624 -22.03 -38.26 -20.50
N ALA A 625 -22.67 -38.86 -21.50
CA ALA A 625 -22.55 -40.28 -21.75
C ALA A 625 -21.07 -40.64 -21.92
N ASN A 626 -20.51 -41.23 -20.87
CA ASN A 626 -19.50 -42.25 -21.05
C ASN A 626 -20.21 -43.27 -21.92
N ALA A 627 -19.87 -43.29 -23.19
CA ALA A 627 -19.81 -44.60 -23.79
C ALA A 627 -18.86 -45.41 -22.89
N ALA A 628 -19.42 -46.42 -22.22
CA ALA A 628 -18.64 -47.51 -21.67
C ALA A 628 -17.75 -48.04 -22.80
N GLY A 629 -16.47 -48.21 -22.50
CA GLY A 629 -15.48 -48.69 -23.44
C GLY A 629 -14.12 -48.65 -22.80
N ALA A 630 -13.19 -49.40 -23.37
CA ALA A 630 -11.81 -49.50 -22.94
C ALA A 630 -11.19 -48.11 -22.62
N PRO A 631 -10.20 -48.05 -21.70
CA PRO A 631 -9.58 -46.79 -21.31
C PRO A 631 -9.23 -45.91 -22.53
N VAL A 632 -9.52 -44.60 -22.46
CA VAL A 632 -9.35 -43.66 -23.59
C VAL A 632 -7.94 -43.10 -23.62
N VAL A 633 -7.36 -43.02 -24.81
CA VAL A 633 -6.07 -42.38 -25.02
C VAL A 633 -6.17 -40.88 -24.68
N PRO A 634 -5.51 -40.37 -23.62
CA PRO A 634 -5.60 -38.96 -23.26
C PRO A 634 -4.89 -38.05 -24.28
N ILE A 635 -5.27 -36.77 -24.35
CA ILE A 635 -4.63 -35.80 -25.25
C ILE A 635 -3.73 -34.89 -24.42
N ALA A 636 -2.41 -34.98 -24.65
CA ALA A 636 -1.45 -34.08 -24.03
C ALA A 636 -1.80 -32.62 -24.37
N SER A 637 -1.78 -31.74 -23.38
CA SER A 637 -2.19 -30.34 -23.54
C SER A 637 -1.11 -29.36 -23.12
N TRP A 638 -0.23 -29.77 -22.21
CA TRP A 638 0.95 -29.01 -21.84
C TRP A 638 1.97 -29.93 -21.15
N PRO A 639 3.26 -29.86 -21.46
CA PRO A 639 3.89 -29.19 -22.59
C PRO A 639 3.68 -29.98 -23.89
N VAL A 640 3.35 -29.29 -24.99
CA VAL A 640 3.15 -29.86 -26.34
C VAL A 640 3.78 -28.96 -27.41
N ASN A 641 4.13 -29.51 -28.57
CA ASN A 641 4.83 -28.84 -29.68
C ASN A 641 6.30 -28.46 -29.40
N ASN A 642 6.99 -29.25 -28.57
CA ASN A 642 8.41 -29.07 -28.24
C ASN A 642 8.81 -27.70 -27.66
N PRO A 643 8.10 -27.18 -26.65
CA PRO A 643 8.53 -25.95 -26.00
C PRO A 643 9.85 -26.21 -25.26
N THR A 644 10.72 -25.19 -25.23
CA THR A 644 11.89 -25.24 -24.36
C THR A 644 11.47 -24.83 -22.95
N LEU A 645 11.48 -25.79 -22.03
CA LEU A 645 11.09 -25.60 -20.64
C LEU A 645 12.32 -25.34 -19.78
N TYR A 646 12.22 -24.34 -18.92
CA TYR A 646 13.30 -23.91 -18.03
C TYR A 646 13.21 -24.55 -16.64
N SER A 647 12.25 -25.46 -16.44
CA SER A 647 12.04 -26.24 -15.23
C SER A 647 12.39 -27.70 -15.48
N ASN A 648 13.25 -28.29 -14.64
CA ASN A 648 13.61 -29.71 -14.75
C ASN A 648 12.58 -30.65 -14.08
N THR A 649 11.55 -30.14 -13.41
CA THR A 649 10.43 -30.93 -12.85
C THR A 649 9.09 -30.47 -13.45
N PRO A 650 8.92 -30.53 -14.78
CA PRO A 650 7.77 -29.93 -15.45
C PRO A 650 6.44 -30.59 -15.04
N LYS A 651 5.37 -29.78 -14.98
CA LYS A 651 4.00 -30.28 -14.83
C LYS A 651 3.42 -30.65 -16.19
N LEU A 652 3.21 -31.94 -16.38
CA LEU A 652 2.60 -32.56 -17.54
C LEU A 652 1.08 -32.56 -17.33
N SER A 653 0.33 -32.00 -18.25
CA SER A 653 -1.12 -31.88 -18.18
C SER A 653 -1.72 -32.37 -19.49
N TRP A 654 -2.89 -32.98 -19.37
CA TRP A 654 -3.64 -33.49 -20.49
C TRP A 654 -5.11 -33.26 -20.21
N TYR A 655 -5.90 -33.31 -21.27
CA TYR A 655 -7.34 -33.42 -21.13
C TYR A 655 -7.78 -34.66 -21.87
N LEU A 656 -9.01 -35.06 -21.62
CA LEU A 656 -9.66 -36.10 -22.40
C LEU A 656 -10.58 -35.41 -23.39
N GLY A 657 -10.52 -35.82 -24.66
CA GLY A 657 -11.47 -35.36 -25.67
C GLY A 657 -12.91 -35.84 -25.43
N THR A 658 -13.12 -36.68 -24.42
CA THR A 658 -14.41 -37.24 -23.99
C THR A 658 -14.39 -37.41 -22.48
N SER A 659 -15.50 -37.29 -21.76
CA SER A 659 -15.51 -37.60 -20.33
C SER A 659 -15.38 -39.11 -20.13
N MET A 660 -14.44 -39.54 -19.29
CA MET A 660 -14.27 -40.91 -18.81
C MET A 660 -13.74 -40.86 -17.39
N VAL A 661 -14.19 -41.77 -16.53
CA VAL A 661 -13.94 -41.75 -15.08
C VAL A 661 -13.57 -43.10 -14.52
N GLY A 662 -12.89 -43.08 -13.36
CA GLY A 662 -12.20 -44.24 -12.80
C GLY A 662 -10.83 -44.47 -13.45
N LEU A 663 -10.49 -43.66 -14.45
CA LEU A 663 -9.19 -43.65 -15.07
C LEU A 663 -8.16 -43.10 -14.08
N SER A 664 -7.21 -43.94 -13.70
CA SER A 664 -5.89 -43.45 -13.35
C SER A 664 -5.09 -43.27 -14.64
N TYR A 665 -3.99 -42.54 -14.56
CA TYR A 665 -3.14 -42.31 -15.69
C TYR A 665 -1.77 -42.87 -15.39
N GLU A 666 -1.24 -43.65 -16.32
CA GLU A 666 0.16 -44.02 -16.34
C GLU A 666 0.89 -43.03 -17.25
N ILE A 667 2.04 -42.54 -16.80
CA ILE A 667 2.87 -41.56 -17.50
C ILE A 667 4.27 -42.14 -17.67
N GLN A 668 4.77 -42.11 -18.91
CA GLN A 668 6.17 -42.37 -19.22
C GLN A 668 6.80 -41.09 -19.79
N CYS A 669 8.00 -40.78 -19.32
CA CYS A 669 8.81 -39.66 -19.78
C CYS A 669 10.26 -40.10 -19.89
N VAL A 670 10.85 -40.03 -21.09
CA VAL A 670 12.23 -40.47 -21.37
C VAL A 670 12.96 -39.49 -22.28
N PRO A 671 14.31 -39.46 -22.27
CA PRO A 671 15.08 -38.74 -23.28
C PRO A 671 14.64 -39.14 -24.70
N ALA A 672 14.32 -38.18 -25.56
CA ALA A 672 13.87 -38.42 -26.92
C ALA A 672 14.95 -39.06 -27.82
N SER A 673 16.22 -38.99 -27.40
CA SER A 673 17.35 -39.66 -28.06
C SER A 673 17.45 -41.16 -27.76
N ASP A 674 16.71 -41.67 -26.78
CA ASP A 674 16.70 -43.10 -26.47
C ASP A 674 15.82 -43.86 -27.49
N PRO A 675 16.33 -44.88 -28.18
CA PRO A 675 15.63 -45.47 -29.33
C PRO A 675 14.44 -46.35 -28.96
N ALA A 676 14.20 -46.62 -27.67
CA ALA A 676 13.12 -47.50 -27.21
C ALA A 676 12.52 -47.02 -25.88
N TRP A 677 11.19 -47.03 -25.81
CA TRP A 677 10.46 -46.74 -24.56
C TRP A 677 10.73 -47.81 -23.50
N PRO A 678 10.67 -47.46 -22.19
CA PRO A 678 10.85 -48.42 -21.11
C PRO A 678 9.78 -49.50 -21.12
N ALA A 679 10.07 -50.64 -20.47
CA ALA A 679 9.12 -51.73 -20.31
C ALA A 679 7.78 -51.23 -19.70
N ASP A 680 6.67 -51.82 -20.14
CA ASP A 680 5.31 -51.31 -19.93
C ASP A 680 4.82 -51.34 -18.47
N ASN A 681 5.64 -51.87 -17.55
CA ASN A 681 5.46 -51.85 -16.09
C ASN A 681 6.25 -50.75 -15.37
N VAL A 682 7.08 -49.96 -16.09
CA VAL A 682 7.84 -48.84 -15.55
C VAL A 682 7.18 -47.52 -15.98
N PHE A 683 6.39 -46.94 -15.08
CA PHE A 683 5.62 -45.71 -15.30
C PHE A 683 5.35 -44.99 -13.97
N ALA A 684 5.00 -43.70 -14.05
CA ALA A 684 4.44 -42.95 -12.93
C ALA A 684 2.90 -42.95 -12.98
N THR A 685 2.22 -42.74 -11.86
CA THR A 685 0.75 -42.71 -11.81
C THR A 685 0.20 -41.35 -11.38
N SER A 686 -0.95 -40.97 -11.92
CA SER A 686 -1.74 -39.82 -11.46
C SER A 686 -3.23 -40.14 -11.42
N ALA A 687 -3.92 -39.63 -10.39
CA ALA A 687 -5.38 -39.75 -10.24
C ALA A 687 -6.14 -38.54 -10.80
N VAL A 688 -5.41 -37.51 -11.25
CA VAL A 688 -5.97 -36.28 -11.83
C VAL A 688 -5.36 -36.04 -13.21
N LEU A 689 -5.95 -35.13 -13.98
CA LEU A 689 -5.55 -34.81 -15.37
C LEU A 689 -4.23 -34.01 -15.49
N SER A 690 -3.37 -34.12 -14.49
CA SER A 690 -2.03 -33.56 -14.51
C SER A 690 -1.09 -34.34 -13.61
N TYR A 691 0.20 -34.23 -13.86
CA TYR A 691 1.27 -34.88 -13.12
C TYR A 691 2.53 -34.01 -13.14
N THR A 692 3.08 -33.72 -11.97
CA THR A 692 4.38 -33.03 -11.87
C THR A 692 5.48 -34.08 -11.80
N VAL A 693 6.42 -34.06 -12.74
CA VAL A 693 7.56 -35.00 -12.74
C VAL A 693 8.41 -34.75 -11.48
N PRO A 694 8.49 -35.71 -10.54
CA PRO A 694 9.04 -35.46 -9.21
C PRO A 694 10.57 -35.47 -9.20
N ASN A 695 11.20 -36.19 -10.13
CA ASN A 695 12.65 -36.23 -10.29
C ASN A 695 13.10 -35.27 -11.39
N ALA A 696 14.12 -34.47 -11.10
CA ALA A 696 14.67 -33.48 -12.04
C ALA A 696 15.23 -34.14 -13.32
N LEU A 697 14.69 -33.74 -14.47
CA LEU A 697 15.13 -34.12 -15.82
C LEU A 697 16.42 -33.36 -16.21
N SER A 698 17.31 -34.00 -16.97
CA SER A 698 18.60 -33.43 -17.35
C SER A 698 18.46 -32.29 -18.36
N GLY A 699 19.12 -31.16 -18.09
CA GLY A 699 19.11 -30.02 -19.00
C GLY A 699 19.78 -30.32 -20.34
N GLY A 700 19.22 -29.79 -21.42
CA GLY A 700 19.79 -29.82 -22.78
C GLY A 700 19.35 -31.03 -23.57
N VAL A 701 18.56 -31.88 -22.91
CA VAL A 701 18.00 -33.09 -23.46
C VAL A 701 16.55 -32.81 -23.83
N GLN A 702 16.19 -33.17 -25.06
CA GLN A 702 14.80 -33.23 -25.46
C GLN A 702 14.18 -34.46 -24.82
N TYR A 703 13.02 -34.32 -24.21
CA TYR A 703 12.26 -35.40 -23.60
C TYR A 703 10.98 -35.64 -24.38
N ALA A 704 10.69 -36.91 -24.57
CA ALA A 704 9.40 -37.37 -25.06
C ALA A 704 8.61 -37.87 -23.85
N TRP A 705 7.37 -37.42 -23.73
CA TRP A 705 6.45 -37.94 -22.74
C TRP A 705 5.13 -38.34 -23.36
N ARG A 706 4.51 -39.34 -22.75
CA ARG A 706 3.21 -39.86 -23.16
C ARG A 706 2.46 -40.31 -21.91
N VAL A 707 1.15 -40.16 -21.98
CA VAL A 707 0.22 -40.59 -20.96
C VAL A 707 -0.78 -41.56 -21.57
N ARG A 708 -1.17 -42.58 -20.81
CA ARG A 708 -2.26 -43.48 -21.13
C ARG A 708 -3.19 -43.56 -19.93
N SER A 709 -4.45 -43.82 -20.17
CA SER A 709 -5.38 -44.04 -19.08
C SER A 709 -5.46 -45.53 -18.74
N VAL A 710 -5.77 -45.81 -17.49
CA VAL A 710 -5.87 -47.16 -16.94
C VAL A 710 -7.16 -47.25 -16.16
N LEU A 711 -7.94 -48.27 -16.47
CA LEU A 711 -9.20 -48.56 -15.82
C LEU A 711 -9.10 -49.98 -15.24
N GLY A 712 -8.71 -50.08 -13.97
CA GLY A 712 -8.45 -51.37 -13.34
C GLY A 712 -7.20 -52.06 -13.93
N ILE A 713 -7.38 -53.21 -14.59
CA ILE A 713 -6.29 -53.95 -15.28
C ILE A 713 -6.17 -53.60 -16.77
N GLU A 714 -7.20 -52.99 -17.35
CA GLU A 714 -7.20 -52.62 -18.77
C GLU A 714 -6.55 -51.24 -18.96
N LYS A 715 -5.75 -51.09 -20.03
CA LYS A 715 -4.98 -49.87 -20.31
C LYS A 715 -5.28 -49.36 -21.71
N SER A 716 -5.38 -48.04 -21.89
CA SER A 716 -5.48 -47.44 -23.22
C SER A 716 -4.18 -47.61 -23.96
N ASN A 717 -4.20 -47.42 -25.28
CA ASN A 717 -2.96 -47.11 -25.99
C ASN A 717 -2.34 -45.83 -25.39
N TRP A 718 -1.01 -45.71 -25.48
CA TRP A 718 -0.33 -44.48 -25.11
C TRP A 718 -0.69 -43.36 -26.08
N SER A 719 -0.81 -42.14 -25.54
CA SER A 719 -0.93 -40.93 -26.37
C SER A 719 0.25 -40.76 -27.31
N THR A 720 0.02 -40.03 -28.40
CA THR A 720 1.11 -39.60 -29.28
C THR A 720 2.16 -38.85 -28.44
N PRO A 721 3.43 -39.26 -28.47
CA PRO A 721 4.44 -38.64 -27.63
C PRO A 721 4.53 -37.14 -27.88
N ALA A 722 4.33 -36.38 -26.82
CA ALA A 722 4.57 -34.95 -26.83
C ALA A 722 6.05 -34.71 -26.51
N LEU A 723 6.64 -33.79 -27.25
CA LEU A 723 8.02 -33.38 -27.04
C LEU A 723 8.06 -32.11 -26.21
N PHE A 724 9.09 -31.98 -25.40
CA PHE A 724 9.58 -30.73 -24.85
C PHE A 724 11.09 -30.81 -24.68
N THR A 725 11.77 -29.69 -24.72
CA THR A 725 13.21 -29.66 -24.46
C THR A 725 13.44 -29.03 -23.10
N ILE A 726 14.05 -29.75 -22.15
CA ILE A 726 14.54 -29.07 -20.96
C ILE A 726 15.75 -28.27 -21.40
N LYS A 727 15.74 -26.95 -21.19
CA LYS A 727 16.87 -26.10 -21.55
C LYS A 727 18.14 -26.66 -20.91
N ALA A 728 19.24 -26.72 -21.68
CA ALA A 728 20.57 -27.05 -21.14
C ALA A 728 20.90 -26.09 -20.01
N SER A 729 20.73 -26.55 -18.77
CA SER A 729 21.31 -25.89 -17.62
C SER A 729 22.76 -26.33 -17.56
N THR A 730 23.65 -25.47 -18.04
CA THR A 730 24.99 -25.41 -17.46
C THR A 730 24.81 -25.30 -15.95
N ALA A 731 25.42 -26.22 -15.20
CA ALA A 731 25.28 -26.35 -13.75
C ALA A 731 25.27 -24.98 -13.05
N GLN A 732 24.38 -24.76 -12.07
CA GLN A 732 24.68 -23.97 -10.87
C GLN A 732 23.53 -23.86 -9.87
N SER A 733 23.94 -23.82 -8.60
CA SER A 733 23.41 -23.19 -7.38
C SER A 733 21.89 -22.92 -7.22
N PRO A 734 21.31 -23.10 -6.01
CA PRO A 734 20.00 -22.52 -5.67
C PRO A 734 19.91 -21.05 -6.13
N ALA A 735 18.83 -20.69 -6.82
CA ALA A 735 18.70 -19.34 -7.37
C ALA A 735 18.46 -18.31 -6.29
N ILE A 736 19.04 -17.14 -6.48
CA ILE A 736 18.79 -15.96 -5.66
C ILE A 736 17.31 -15.57 -5.83
N PRO A 737 16.46 -15.67 -4.79
CA PRO A 737 15.07 -15.20 -4.85
C PRO A 737 15.02 -13.69 -4.99
N THR A 738 13.92 -13.19 -5.56
CA THR A 738 13.69 -11.75 -5.68
C THR A 738 12.59 -11.34 -4.73
N ALA A 739 12.97 -10.52 -3.76
CA ALA A 739 12.05 -9.89 -2.83
C ALA A 739 11.03 -9.01 -3.60
N SER A 740 9.74 -9.25 -3.39
CA SER A 740 8.65 -8.55 -4.12
C SER A 740 7.80 -7.62 -3.28
N TRP A 741 7.69 -7.88 -1.98
CA TRP A 741 6.88 -7.04 -1.10
C TRP A 741 7.32 -7.18 0.35
N PRO A 742 7.44 -6.08 1.11
CA PRO A 742 7.55 -4.71 0.65
C PRO A 742 8.89 -4.45 -0.05
N SER A 743 8.93 -3.63 -1.09
CA SER A 743 10.16 -3.33 -1.86
C SER A 743 10.14 -1.89 -2.37
N GLY A 744 11.20 -1.41 -3.02
CA GLY A 744 11.20 -0.07 -3.65
C GLY A 744 11.11 1.10 -2.66
N ASN A 745 11.47 0.89 -1.40
CA ASN A 745 11.35 1.86 -0.31
C ASN A 745 9.90 2.36 -0.07
N HIS A 746 8.91 1.53 -0.40
CA HIS A 746 7.52 1.84 -0.11
C HIS A 746 7.33 2.14 1.38
N THR A 747 6.48 3.14 1.67
CA THR A 747 6.06 3.41 3.05
C THR A 747 4.95 2.42 3.42
N ILE A 748 5.18 1.63 4.47
CA ILE A 748 4.30 0.57 4.94
C ILE A 748 3.51 1.08 6.14
N TYR A 749 2.19 1.11 5.99
CA TYR A 749 1.25 1.68 6.97
C TYR A 749 0.59 0.60 7.86
N SER A 750 0.91 -0.68 7.64
CA SER A 750 0.36 -1.84 8.36
C SER A 750 1.44 -2.59 9.14
N ASN A 751 1.16 -2.97 10.39
CA ASN A 751 2.06 -3.72 11.28
C ASN A 751 1.24 -4.82 11.99
N PRO A 752 1.60 -6.12 11.94
CA PRO A 752 2.84 -6.71 11.40
C PRO A 752 2.93 -6.68 9.87
N VAL A 753 4.16 -6.71 9.36
CA VAL A 753 4.48 -6.68 7.94
C VAL A 753 4.58 -8.10 7.38
N THR A 754 3.96 -8.36 6.22
CA THR A 754 4.16 -9.60 5.45
C THR A 754 5.20 -9.39 4.35
N LEU A 755 6.29 -10.15 4.42
CA LEU A 755 7.33 -10.22 3.40
C LEU A 755 6.94 -11.27 2.36
N SER A 756 7.02 -10.97 1.08
CA SER A 756 6.72 -11.89 -0.03
C SER A 756 7.79 -11.77 -1.09
N TRP A 757 8.15 -12.89 -1.70
CA TRP A 757 9.18 -12.97 -2.74
C TRP A 757 8.76 -13.96 -3.81
N TYR A 758 9.45 -13.91 -4.94
CA TYR A 758 9.25 -14.86 -6.02
C TYR A 758 10.61 -15.33 -6.54
N LEU A 759 10.59 -16.43 -7.27
CA LEU A 759 11.75 -16.93 -7.97
C LEU A 759 11.53 -16.72 -9.47
N HIS A 760 12.57 -16.28 -10.17
CA HIS A 760 12.55 -16.17 -11.63
C HIS A 760 12.62 -17.54 -12.32
N THR A 761 12.74 -18.61 -11.55
CA THR A 761 12.91 -19.99 -11.98
C THR A 761 12.25 -20.92 -10.95
N SER A 762 11.54 -21.94 -11.40
CA SER A 762 10.89 -22.90 -10.50
C SER A 762 11.91 -23.91 -9.96
N TYR A 763 12.01 -24.05 -8.64
CA TYR A 763 12.80 -25.08 -7.97
C TYR A 763 11.92 -25.86 -7.00
N ALA A 764 12.09 -27.19 -6.96
CA ALA A 764 11.41 -28.04 -6.00
C ALA A 764 12.25 -28.22 -4.73
N GLY A 765 11.60 -28.28 -3.56
CA GLY A 765 12.26 -28.58 -2.28
C GLY A 765 13.06 -27.42 -1.68
N LEU A 766 12.89 -26.19 -2.18
CA LEU A 766 13.49 -25.02 -1.56
C LEU A 766 12.78 -24.66 -0.26
N THR A 767 13.58 -24.37 0.75
CA THR A 767 13.17 -23.52 1.87
C THR A 767 13.83 -22.15 1.71
N TYR A 768 13.32 -21.17 2.43
CA TYR A 768 13.81 -19.79 2.35
C TYR A 768 14.31 -19.35 3.70
N GLU A 769 15.47 -18.71 3.70
CA GLU A 769 16.02 -18.01 4.86
C GLU A 769 15.87 -16.51 4.62
N LEU A 770 15.45 -15.78 5.65
CA LEU A 770 15.22 -14.34 5.60
C LEU A 770 16.14 -13.61 6.59
N GLN A 771 16.52 -12.38 6.22
CA GLN A 771 17.13 -11.39 7.10
C GLN A 771 16.41 -10.06 6.95
N CYS A 772 16.15 -9.37 8.06
CA CYS A 772 15.56 -8.04 8.11
C CYS A 772 16.24 -7.24 9.23
N VAL A 773 16.81 -6.08 8.90
CA VAL A 773 17.54 -5.20 9.83
C VAL A 773 17.17 -3.74 9.59
N PRO A 774 17.28 -2.85 10.59
CA PRO A 774 17.20 -1.41 10.34
C PRO A 774 18.27 -1.00 9.31
N ALA A 775 17.90 -0.19 8.31
CA ALA A 775 18.81 0.25 7.25
C ALA A 775 19.95 1.14 7.77
N SER A 776 19.84 1.65 9.00
CA SER A 776 20.86 2.40 9.72
C SER A 776 21.95 1.54 10.37
N ASP A 777 21.81 0.21 10.38
CA ASP A 777 22.81 -0.70 10.95
C ASP A 777 23.86 -1.09 9.87
N PRO A 778 25.16 -0.75 10.05
CA PRO A 778 26.17 -0.85 9.00
C PRO A 778 26.65 -2.29 8.67
N ALA A 779 26.17 -3.32 9.38
CA ALA A 779 26.60 -4.70 9.14
C ALA A 779 25.46 -5.72 9.24
N TRP A 780 25.24 -6.48 8.16
CA TRP A 780 24.41 -7.69 8.23
C TRP A 780 25.00 -8.66 9.28
N PRO A 781 24.20 -9.22 10.20
CA PRO A 781 24.71 -10.19 11.17
C PRO A 781 25.30 -11.40 10.42
N ALA A 782 26.49 -11.86 10.83
CA ALA A 782 27.17 -12.99 10.22
C ALA A 782 26.27 -14.24 10.18
N ASP A 783 25.97 -14.74 8.98
CA ASP A 783 25.06 -15.86 8.58
C ASP A 783 23.86 -16.24 9.48
N ASN A 784 23.44 -15.36 10.38
CA ASN A 784 22.36 -15.61 11.33
C ASN A 784 21.01 -15.41 10.61
N VAL A 785 20.21 -16.48 10.57
CA VAL A 785 18.88 -16.52 9.96
C VAL A 785 17.87 -15.86 10.91
N PHE A 786 17.10 -14.88 10.41
CA PHE A 786 16.03 -14.24 11.19
C PHE A 786 14.76 -15.11 11.23
N ALA A 787 14.40 -15.72 10.10
CA ALA A 787 13.24 -16.60 9.98
C ALA A 787 13.39 -17.58 8.81
N THR A 788 12.62 -18.67 8.83
CA THR A 788 12.52 -19.62 7.70
C THR A 788 11.08 -19.75 7.19
N SER A 789 10.90 -19.97 5.89
CA SER A 789 9.58 -20.22 5.29
C SER A 789 9.64 -21.34 4.26
N ALA A 790 8.57 -22.13 4.18
CA ALA A 790 8.38 -23.18 3.17
C ALA A 790 7.47 -22.71 2.01
N VAL A 791 6.96 -21.49 2.09
CA VAL A 791 6.11 -20.84 1.08
C VAL A 791 6.71 -19.48 0.71
N LEU A 792 6.24 -18.87 -0.38
CA LEU A 792 6.80 -17.64 -0.95
C LEU A 792 6.41 -16.34 -0.18
N SER A 793 6.01 -16.48 1.07
CA SER A 793 5.64 -15.38 1.95
C SER A 793 5.96 -15.70 3.40
N TYR A 794 6.13 -14.66 4.22
CA TYR A 794 6.36 -14.75 5.66
C TYR A 794 5.83 -13.51 6.37
N THR A 795 4.94 -13.69 7.36
CA THR A 795 4.41 -12.58 8.17
C THR A 795 5.25 -12.45 9.44
N MET A 796 5.79 -11.24 9.68
CA MET A 796 6.66 -10.96 10.82
C MET A 796 5.91 -11.15 12.15
N PRO A 797 6.41 -11.98 13.09
CA PRO A 797 5.73 -12.24 14.35
C PRO A 797 5.87 -11.09 15.37
N VAL A 798 6.80 -10.16 15.14
CA VAL A 798 7.06 -8.98 15.98
C VAL A 798 6.90 -7.70 15.18
N SER A 799 6.33 -6.68 15.82
CA SER A 799 6.06 -5.38 15.20
C SER A 799 7.34 -4.59 14.93
N LEU A 800 7.45 -4.00 13.74
CA LEU A 800 8.58 -3.15 13.35
C LEU A 800 8.36 -1.69 13.77
N SER A 801 9.44 -0.97 14.10
CA SER A 801 9.39 0.40 14.60
C SER A 801 9.01 1.39 13.49
N GLY A 802 8.03 2.26 13.74
CA GLY A 802 7.59 3.30 12.81
C GLY A 802 8.67 4.36 12.55
N GLY A 803 8.70 4.91 11.34
CA GLY A 803 9.70 5.90 10.90
C GLY A 803 11.09 5.32 10.63
N VAL A 804 11.28 4.02 10.87
CA VAL A 804 12.53 3.32 10.57
C VAL A 804 12.42 2.70 9.18
N GLN A 805 13.43 2.98 8.35
CA GLN A 805 13.66 2.24 7.13
C GLN A 805 14.31 0.91 7.48
N TYR A 806 13.73 -0.19 7.00
CA TYR A 806 14.26 -1.53 7.15
C TYR A 806 14.78 -2.03 5.81
N ALA A 807 15.94 -2.68 5.85
CA ALA A 807 16.47 -3.47 4.76
C ALA A 807 16.17 -4.94 5.02
N TRP A 808 15.57 -5.63 4.04
CA TRP A 808 15.40 -7.08 4.12
C TRP A 808 15.83 -7.78 2.84
N ARG A 809 16.21 -9.04 2.99
CA ARG A 809 16.68 -9.90 1.92
C ARG A 809 16.30 -11.34 2.20
N VAL A 810 16.19 -12.13 1.14
CA VAL A 810 15.83 -13.54 1.19
C VAL A 810 16.80 -14.34 0.34
N ARG A 811 17.12 -15.57 0.77
CA ARG A 811 17.89 -16.52 -0.04
C ARG A 811 17.20 -17.86 -0.07
N SER A 812 17.42 -18.62 -1.13
CA SER A 812 16.91 -19.98 -1.20
C SER A 812 17.93 -20.97 -0.65
N VAL A 813 17.40 -22.03 -0.05
CA VAL A 813 18.18 -23.13 0.53
C VAL A 813 17.70 -24.43 -0.10
N LEU A 814 18.65 -25.20 -0.61
CA LEU A 814 18.43 -26.53 -1.19
C LEU A 814 19.37 -27.53 -0.49
N GLY A 815 18.87 -28.18 0.56
CA GLY A 815 19.70 -29.05 1.40
C GLY A 815 20.79 -28.25 2.13
N ALA A 816 22.07 -28.58 1.88
CA ALA A 816 23.21 -27.84 2.44
C ALA A 816 23.67 -26.65 1.58
N ALA A 817 23.17 -26.54 0.34
CA ALA A 817 23.53 -25.48 -0.59
C ALA A 817 22.62 -24.26 -0.37
N LYS A 818 23.22 -23.08 -0.34
CA LYS A 818 22.54 -21.79 -0.16
C LYS A 818 22.81 -20.89 -1.36
N SER A 819 21.79 -20.18 -1.82
CA SER A 819 22.00 -19.14 -2.83
C SER A 819 22.74 -17.97 -2.20
N ASP A 820 23.29 -17.09 -3.04
CA ASP A 820 23.57 -15.73 -2.55
C ASP A 820 22.27 -15.10 -2.06
N TRP A 821 22.39 -14.13 -1.15
CA TRP A 821 21.23 -13.35 -0.70
C TRP A 821 20.70 -12.50 -1.85
N SER A 822 19.37 -12.31 -1.89
CA SER A 822 18.77 -11.29 -2.74
C SER A 822 19.42 -9.93 -2.49
N ILE A 823 19.42 -9.08 -3.52
CA ILE A 823 19.72 -7.66 -3.32
C ILE A 823 18.79 -7.18 -2.18
N PRO A 824 19.32 -6.52 -1.13
CA PRO A 824 18.48 -5.99 -0.08
C PRO A 824 17.48 -5.00 -0.64
N VAL A 825 16.21 -5.20 -0.30
CA VAL A 825 15.16 -4.24 -0.65
C VAL A 825 14.78 -3.47 0.60
N LEU A 826 14.49 -2.18 0.39
CA LEU A 826 14.12 -1.27 1.45
C LEU A 826 12.60 -1.15 1.53
N PHE A 827 12.12 -0.93 2.75
CA PHE A 827 10.80 -0.38 3.01
C PHE A 827 10.89 0.52 4.23
N THR A 828 10.07 1.55 4.28
CA THR A 828 10.00 2.44 5.44
C THR A 828 8.71 2.17 6.17
N MET A 829 8.77 1.83 7.45
CA MET A 829 7.55 1.87 8.26
C MET A 829 7.13 3.33 8.37
N VAL A 830 5.86 3.65 8.12
CA VAL A 830 5.36 5.03 8.21
C VAL A 830 5.84 5.69 9.50
N ALA A 831 6.48 6.85 9.39
CA ALA A 831 6.75 7.71 10.53
C ALA A 831 5.39 8.17 11.04
N GLY A 832 4.98 7.67 12.21
CA GLY A 832 3.62 7.89 12.70
C GLY A 832 3.29 9.38 12.66
N ALA A 833 2.18 9.74 12.02
CA ALA A 833 1.56 11.06 12.13
C ALA A 833 1.54 11.49 13.60
N ALA A 834 1.76 12.78 13.91
CA ALA A 834 1.76 13.30 15.29
C ALA A 834 0.63 12.65 16.13
N PRO A 835 0.90 12.24 17.38
CA PRO A 835 -0.10 11.54 18.20
C PRO A 835 -1.40 12.34 18.20
N VAL A 836 -2.46 11.71 17.70
CA VAL A 836 -3.72 12.39 17.40
C VAL A 836 -4.40 12.74 18.72
N GLN A 837 -4.73 14.02 18.94
CA GLN A 837 -5.43 14.46 20.15
C GLN A 837 -6.77 13.71 20.26
N PRO A 838 -7.00 12.92 21.33
CA PRO A 838 -8.28 12.24 21.49
C PRO A 838 -9.39 13.21 21.87
N ILE A 839 -10.62 12.86 21.49
CA ILE A 839 -11.83 13.60 21.81
C ILE A 839 -12.64 12.78 22.84
N PRO A 840 -12.99 13.34 24.01
CA PRO A 840 -13.81 12.64 25.00
C PRO A 840 -15.18 12.29 24.41
N GLY A 841 -15.56 11.01 24.50
CA GLY A 841 -16.84 10.52 24.00
C GLY A 841 -17.90 10.48 25.09
N SER A 842 -17.66 9.74 26.17
CA SER A 842 -18.61 9.57 27.28
C SER A 842 -17.90 9.04 28.53
N PRO A 843 -18.34 9.36 29.76
CA PRO A 843 -19.32 10.37 30.15
C PRO A 843 -18.73 11.80 30.12
N THR A 844 -19.49 12.75 29.56
CA THR A 844 -19.12 14.17 29.42
C THR A 844 -20.29 15.08 29.82
N ASN A 845 -20.12 16.40 29.85
CA ASN A 845 -21.20 17.37 30.13
C ASN A 845 -21.90 17.26 31.50
N ASN A 846 -21.19 16.86 32.56
CA ASN A 846 -21.71 16.74 33.94
C ASN A 846 -22.86 15.74 34.11
N VAL A 847 -22.94 14.72 33.24
CA VAL A 847 -23.93 13.65 33.37
C VAL A 847 -23.77 12.89 34.69
N THR A 848 -24.89 12.44 35.28
CA THR A 848 -24.87 11.62 36.50
C THR A 848 -24.75 10.16 36.13
N VAL A 849 -23.73 9.48 36.68
CA VAL A 849 -23.41 8.08 36.38
C VAL A 849 -23.74 7.21 37.59
N GLY A 850 -24.57 6.19 37.38
CA GLY A 850 -25.16 5.34 38.42
C GLY A 850 -24.28 4.20 38.92
N THR A 851 -22.96 4.29 38.76
CA THR A 851 -21.98 3.28 39.20
C THR A 851 -20.73 3.99 39.75
N SER A 852 -20.11 3.47 40.82
CA SER A 852 -18.80 3.91 41.30
C SER A 852 -17.64 3.41 40.43
N SER A 853 -17.93 2.57 39.43
CA SER A 853 -16.99 2.09 38.43
C SER A 853 -17.46 2.41 37.00
N PRO A 854 -17.36 3.68 36.54
CA PRO A 854 -17.80 4.08 35.21
C PRO A 854 -16.76 3.75 34.12
N GLU A 855 -17.23 3.33 32.95
CA GLU A 855 -16.39 3.24 31.74
C GLU A 855 -16.26 4.61 31.07
N LEU A 856 -15.02 5.05 30.86
CA LEU A 856 -14.72 6.22 30.05
C LEU A 856 -14.42 5.76 28.61
N PHE A 857 -14.93 6.49 27.63
CA PHE A 857 -14.72 6.26 26.20
C PHE A 857 -14.28 7.55 25.50
N TRP A 858 -13.30 7.45 24.61
CA TRP A 858 -12.81 8.53 23.75
C TRP A 858 -12.57 8.02 22.33
N TYR A 859 -12.50 8.93 21.36
CA TYR A 859 -12.26 8.57 19.95
C TYR A 859 -11.25 9.51 19.31
N LEU A 860 -10.71 9.11 18.16
CA LEU A 860 -9.77 9.91 17.37
C LEU A 860 -10.46 10.51 16.15
N PRO A 861 -10.20 11.78 15.81
CA PRO A 861 -10.74 12.42 14.60
C PRO A 861 -10.11 11.91 13.28
N THR A 862 -8.99 11.18 13.34
CA THR A 862 -8.30 10.57 12.19
C THR A 862 -7.70 9.21 12.58
N ALA A 863 -7.44 8.33 11.61
CA ALA A 863 -6.83 7.04 11.86
C ALA A 863 -5.35 7.18 12.27
N ALA A 864 -4.95 6.59 13.40
CA ALA A 864 -3.58 6.62 13.90
C ALA A 864 -2.96 5.20 13.95
N THR A 865 -1.63 5.11 13.83
CA THR A 865 -0.88 3.84 13.91
C THR A 865 -0.23 3.66 15.30
N SER A 866 -0.41 2.49 15.91
CA SER A 866 0.25 1.99 17.14
C SER A 866 0.51 3.02 18.26
N GLN A 867 -0.55 3.37 18.98
CA GLN A 867 -0.52 4.23 20.17
C GLN A 867 -1.26 3.58 21.34
N HIS A 868 -0.80 3.84 22.55
CA HIS A 868 -1.52 3.61 23.81
C HIS A 868 -2.00 4.96 24.36
N TYR A 869 -2.84 4.95 25.37
CA TYR A 869 -3.39 6.17 25.95
C TYR A 869 -2.96 6.34 27.39
N GLU A 870 -2.87 7.61 27.77
CA GLU A 870 -2.74 8.01 29.16
C GLU A 870 -3.96 8.86 29.54
N LEU A 871 -4.69 8.35 30.54
CA LEU A 871 -5.88 8.96 31.11
C LEU A 871 -5.50 9.64 32.42
N SER A 872 -5.93 10.89 32.60
CA SER A 872 -5.88 11.59 33.88
C SER A 872 -7.30 11.86 34.37
N TYR A 873 -7.58 11.66 35.66
CA TYR A 873 -8.86 12.03 36.28
C TYR A 873 -8.68 12.61 37.69
N SER A 874 -9.54 13.54 38.09
CA SER A 874 -9.51 14.22 39.40
C SER A 874 -10.90 14.63 39.86
N ALA A 875 -11.11 14.73 41.18
CA ALA A 875 -12.31 15.38 41.75
C ALA A 875 -12.23 16.92 41.69
N SER A 876 -11.07 17.48 41.36
CA SER A 876 -10.89 18.93 41.21
C SER A 876 -11.04 19.37 39.75
N SER A 877 -11.79 20.45 39.53
CA SER A 877 -12.07 20.99 38.19
C SER A 877 -10.84 21.52 37.47
N ASP A 878 -9.79 21.87 38.21
CA ASP A 878 -8.49 22.32 37.68
C ASP A 878 -7.54 21.16 37.34
N MET A 879 -7.92 19.91 37.64
CA MET A 879 -7.11 18.70 37.57
C MET A 879 -5.92 18.66 38.54
N SER A 880 -5.95 19.44 39.63
CA SER A 880 -5.00 19.29 40.73
C SER A 880 -5.12 17.90 41.37
N ASN A 881 -3.97 17.31 41.73
CA ASN A 881 -3.88 15.95 42.28
C ASN A 881 -4.52 14.86 41.39
N ALA A 882 -4.51 15.03 40.07
CA ALA A 882 -5.07 14.04 39.16
C ALA A 882 -4.35 12.69 39.24
N VAL A 883 -5.14 11.63 39.31
CA VAL A 883 -4.65 10.24 39.16
C VAL A 883 -4.43 10.00 37.67
N THR A 884 -3.27 9.46 37.33
CA THR A 884 -2.88 9.19 35.94
C THR A 884 -2.71 7.70 35.71
N VAL A 885 -3.26 7.21 34.60
CA VAL A 885 -3.25 5.81 34.19
C VAL A 885 -2.69 5.75 32.77
N GLY A 886 -1.54 5.10 32.58
CA GLY A 886 -0.87 4.95 31.28
C GLY A 886 -1.06 3.56 30.65
N ASN A 887 -0.45 3.36 29.46
CA ASN A 887 -0.41 2.08 28.72
C ASN A 887 -1.77 1.48 28.35
N ILE A 888 -2.80 2.32 28.17
CA ILE A 888 -4.13 1.85 27.81
C ILE A 888 -4.15 1.53 26.31
N ASN A 889 -4.38 0.27 25.93
CA ASN A 889 -4.39 -0.17 24.52
C ASN A 889 -5.79 -0.16 23.88
N SER A 890 -6.80 0.35 24.60
CA SER A 890 -8.19 0.48 24.14
C SER A 890 -8.59 1.96 24.09
N MET A 891 -9.64 2.28 23.35
CA MET A 891 -10.33 3.58 23.37
C MET A 891 -11.34 3.70 24.54
N THR A 892 -11.29 2.73 25.46
CA THR A 892 -12.08 2.69 26.69
C THR A 892 -11.20 2.42 27.91
N TYR A 893 -11.64 2.88 29.09
CA TYR A 893 -11.06 2.51 30.38
C TYR A 893 -12.09 2.51 31.50
N GLN A 894 -12.15 1.43 32.28
CA GLN A 894 -13.02 1.31 33.46
C GLN A 894 -12.31 1.92 34.66
N LEU A 895 -12.90 2.99 35.22
CA LEU A 895 -12.48 3.47 36.54
C LEU A 895 -13.14 2.60 37.62
N ASP A 896 -12.50 2.49 38.78
CA ASP A 896 -13.01 1.72 39.91
C ASP A 896 -13.01 2.53 41.21
N ASN A 897 -13.96 2.20 42.09
CA ASN A 897 -14.03 2.71 43.48
C ASN A 897 -14.06 4.24 43.60
N LEU A 898 -14.75 4.93 42.70
CA LEU A 898 -14.93 6.38 42.79
C LEU A 898 -15.92 6.76 43.90
N ASN A 899 -15.65 7.89 44.57
CA ASN A 899 -16.44 8.34 45.71
C ASN A 899 -17.85 8.78 45.29
N ASN A 900 -18.86 8.19 45.93
CA ASN A 900 -20.26 8.53 45.69
C ASN A 900 -20.58 10.00 45.95
N GLY A 901 -21.45 10.59 45.13
CA GLY A 901 -21.81 12.00 45.19
C GLY A 901 -20.76 12.98 44.65
N THR A 902 -19.58 12.50 44.25
CA THR A 902 -18.44 13.35 43.82
C THR A 902 -18.48 13.60 42.31
N THR A 903 -18.12 14.82 41.88
CA THR A 903 -17.93 15.15 40.46
C THR A 903 -16.48 14.92 40.09
N TYR A 904 -16.26 14.17 39.01
CA TYR A 904 -14.94 13.85 38.48
C TYR A 904 -14.74 14.50 37.10
N TYR A 905 -13.56 15.05 36.90
CA TYR A 905 -13.05 15.61 35.66
C TYR A 905 -11.99 14.67 35.12
N TRP A 906 -11.98 14.47 33.80
CA TRP A 906 -11.02 13.58 33.17
C TRP A 906 -10.58 14.08 31.81
N ALA A 907 -9.38 13.69 31.40
CA ALA A 907 -8.82 14.01 30.11
C ALA A 907 -7.84 12.90 29.68
N VAL A 908 -7.63 12.76 28.37
CA VAL A 908 -6.81 11.69 27.81
C VAL A 908 -5.85 12.25 26.77
N ARG A 909 -4.65 11.67 26.68
CA ARG A 909 -3.71 11.91 25.59
C ARG A 909 -3.26 10.59 24.97
N ALA A 910 -2.98 10.62 23.68
CA ALA A 910 -2.37 9.51 22.98
C ALA A 910 -0.85 9.53 23.20
N ILE A 911 -0.26 8.35 23.42
CA ILE A 911 1.17 8.14 23.54
C ILE A 911 1.58 7.06 22.56
N LYS A 912 2.54 7.34 21.70
CA LYS A 912 3.04 6.36 20.74
C LYS A 912 4.04 5.39 21.36
N SER A 913 4.34 4.33 20.63
CA SER A 913 5.42 3.39 20.95
C SER A 913 6.81 4.04 21.06
N ASP A 914 7.02 5.23 20.46
CA ASP A 914 8.26 6.01 20.54
C ASP A 914 8.32 6.98 21.73
N GLY A 915 7.28 7.02 22.57
CA GLY A 915 7.18 7.90 23.74
C GLY A 915 6.66 9.32 23.45
N SER A 916 6.42 9.69 22.19
CA SER A 916 5.79 10.97 21.85
C SER A 916 4.31 11.00 22.25
N SER A 917 3.84 12.12 22.81
CA SER A 917 2.46 12.27 23.31
C SER A 917 1.70 13.41 22.64
N SER A 918 0.38 13.23 22.48
CA SER A 918 -0.51 14.28 21.97
C SER A 918 -0.66 15.39 23.00
N ILE A 919 -1.18 16.55 22.57
CA ILE A 919 -1.82 17.46 23.52
C ILE A 919 -2.96 16.73 24.24
N VAL A 920 -3.18 17.07 25.51
CA VAL A 920 -4.26 16.48 26.33
C VAL A 920 -5.60 16.92 25.75
N SER A 921 -6.60 16.02 25.77
CA SER A 921 -7.96 16.29 25.29
C SER A 921 -8.61 17.47 26.02
N GLN A 922 -9.73 17.97 25.48
CA GLN A 922 -10.66 18.76 26.30
C GLN A 922 -11.14 17.93 27.50
N ARG A 923 -11.53 18.59 28.60
CA ARG A 923 -11.94 17.91 29.84
C ARG A 923 -13.36 17.38 29.73
N GLY A 924 -13.53 16.07 29.94
CA GLY A 924 -14.83 15.48 30.27
C GLY A 924 -15.16 15.69 31.74
N ALA A 925 -16.44 15.73 32.09
CA ALA A 925 -16.90 15.84 33.46
C ALA A 925 -18.17 14.99 33.68
N PHE A 926 -18.25 14.31 34.83
CA PHE A 926 -19.39 13.50 35.22
C PHE A 926 -19.52 13.43 36.75
N LYS A 927 -20.72 13.13 37.26
CA LYS A 927 -20.98 13.01 38.70
C LYS A 927 -21.35 11.58 39.08
N ILE A 928 -20.66 11.01 40.06
CA ILE A 928 -21.03 9.70 40.60
C ILE A 928 -22.28 9.86 41.44
N ASN A 929 -23.30 9.09 41.11
CA ASN A 929 -24.56 9.07 41.84
C ASN A 929 -24.29 8.70 43.32
N THR A 930 -25.12 9.16 44.23
CA THR A 930 -25.00 8.75 45.63
C THR A 930 -25.61 7.36 45.78
N ILE A 931 -24.80 6.31 45.61
CA ILE A 931 -25.28 4.93 45.68
C ILE A 931 -25.09 4.40 47.11
N THR A 932 -26.17 4.07 47.80
CA THR A 932 -26.11 3.17 48.96
C THR A 932 -26.02 1.75 48.42
N GLY A 933 -24.85 1.11 48.53
CA GLY A 933 -24.48 -0.09 47.76
C GLY A 933 -25.03 -1.43 48.29
N VAL A 934 -24.96 -2.46 47.43
CA VAL A 934 -24.94 -3.89 47.78
C VAL A 934 -23.89 -4.58 46.90
N ASP A 935 -22.99 -5.34 47.52
CA ASP A 935 -21.72 -5.89 47.00
C ASP A 935 -21.89 -7.38 46.61
N GLU A 936 -21.44 -7.78 45.41
CA GLU A 936 -21.43 -9.18 44.93
C GLU A 936 -20.02 -9.82 44.92
N THR A 937 -19.06 -9.29 45.69
CA THR A 937 -17.98 -10.17 46.15
C THR A 937 -18.52 -11.10 47.22
N LYS A 938 -18.83 -12.33 46.82
CA LYS A 938 -18.59 -13.59 47.53
C LYS A 938 -19.75 -14.57 47.23
N LYS A 939 -19.43 -15.70 46.59
CA LYS A 939 -20.21 -16.94 46.70
C LYS A 939 -20.12 -17.58 48.13
N ASN A 940 -19.81 -16.73 49.11
CA ASN A 940 -19.63 -16.94 50.55
C ASN A 940 -19.83 -15.61 51.34
N SER A 941 -20.62 -14.64 50.82
CA SER A 941 -21.15 -13.54 51.64
C SER A 941 -22.47 -14.05 52.17
N VAL A 942 -22.60 -14.00 53.48
CA VAL A 942 -23.92 -14.01 54.09
C VAL A 942 -24.64 -12.73 53.61
N PRO A 943 -25.80 -12.84 52.94
CA PRO A 943 -26.60 -11.67 52.53
C PRO A 943 -26.93 -10.79 53.73
N ASP A 944 -27.04 -9.47 53.58
CA ASP A 944 -27.42 -8.60 54.72
C ASP A 944 -28.94 -8.46 54.90
N ILE A 945 -29.72 -8.80 53.87
CA ILE A 945 -31.18 -8.69 53.86
C ILE A 945 -31.84 -9.95 53.29
N PHE A 946 -33.07 -10.22 53.73
CA PHE A 946 -33.92 -11.22 53.09
C PHE A 946 -34.34 -10.74 51.69
N SER A 947 -34.31 -11.63 50.70
CA SER A 947 -34.81 -11.31 49.36
C SER A 947 -35.49 -12.52 48.72
N LEU A 948 -36.57 -12.30 47.97
CA LEU A 948 -37.12 -13.25 47.01
C LEU A 948 -36.97 -12.65 45.61
N SER A 949 -36.36 -13.37 44.68
CA SER A 949 -36.19 -12.91 43.29
C SER A 949 -37.35 -13.37 42.41
N GLN A 950 -37.53 -12.69 41.27
CA GLN A 950 -38.46 -13.13 40.23
C GLN A 950 -37.99 -14.46 39.64
N ASN A 951 -38.88 -15.43 39.52
CA ASN A 951 -38.54 -16.73 38.95
C ASN A 951 -38.04 -16.58 37.49
N TYR A 952 -37.06 -17.40 37.09
CA TYR A 952 -36.55 -17.40 35.72
C TYR A 952 -36.49 -18.82 35.14
N PRO A 953 -36.94 -19.03 33.89
CA PRO A 953 -37.64 -18.06 33.03
C PRO A 953 -39.01 -17.63 33.58
N ASN A 954 -39.56 -16.48 33.17
CA ASN A 954 -40.96 -16.08 33.42
C ASN A 954 -41.49 -15.22 32.25
N PRO A 955 -42.43 -15.71 31.43
CA PRO A 955 -43.17 -16.96 31.60
C PRO A 955 -42.31 -18.22 31.44
N PHE A 956 -42.72 -19.32 32.07
CA PHE A 956 -41.97 -20.59 32.09
C PHE A 956 -42.77 -21.76 31.52
N ASN A 957 -42.06 -22.79 31.02
CA ASN A 957 -42.66 -24.01 30.47
C ASN A 957 -41.79 -25.25 30.70
N PRO A 958 -42.24 -26.26 31.47
CA PRO A 958 -43.02 -26.12 32.70
C PRO A 958 -42.11 -25.92 33.93
N VAL A 959 -40.81 -25.70 33.74
CA VAL A 959 -39.82 -25.59 34.82
C VAL A 959 -39.28 -24.17 34.94
N THR A 960 -39.17 -23.67 36.17
CA THR A 960 -38.54 -22.39 36.50
C THR A 960 -37.70 -22.51 37.76
N THR A 961 -36.71 -21.65 37.91
CA THR A 961 -35.93 -21.52 39.14
C THR A 961 -36.37 -20.29 39.93
N ILE A 962 -36.52 -20.43 41.24
CA ILE A 962 -36.80 -19.35 42.20
C ILE A 962 -35.55 -19.16 43.07
N THR A 963 -34.97 -17.97 43.00
CA THR A 963 -33.80 -17.54 43.77
C THR A 963 -34.22 -16.71 44.99
N TYR A 964 -33.59 -16.90 46.13
CA TYR A 964 -33.85 -16.14 47.37
C TYR A 964 -32.63 -16.10 48.28
N SER A 965 -32.58 -15.10 49.16
CA SER A 965 -31.43 -14.80 50.05
C SER A 965 -31.87 -14.77 51.51
N LEU A 966 -31.04 -15.31 52.40
CA LEU A 966 -31.25 -15.36 53.86
C LEU A 966 -30.07 -14.70 54.58
N PRO A 967 -30.27 -13.64 55.37
CA PRO A 967 -29.21 -12.99 56.14
C PRO A 967 -28.89 -13.68 57.48
N PHE A 968 -29.81 -14.50 57.97
CA PHE A 968 -29.65 -15.27 59.21
C PHE A 968 -30.15 -16.69 59.00
N ASP A 969 -29.66 -17.62 59.81
CA ASP A 969 -30.18 -18.98 59.88
C ASP A 969 -31.69 -18.95 60.18
N SER A 970 -32.49 -19.46 59.25
CA SER A 970 -33.95 -19.24 59.24
C SER A 970 -34.71 -20.52 58.90
N LYS A 971 -35.89 -20.69 59.52
CA LYS A 971 -36.88 -21.67 59.05
C LYS A 971 -37.57 -21.08 57.81
N VAL A 972 -37.31 -21.66 56.64
CA VAL A 972 -37.81 -21.19 55.35
C VAL A 972 -38.90 -22.12 54.81
N MET A 973 -40.04 -21.53 54.47
CA MET A 973 -41.16 -22.17 53.78
C MET A 973 -41.42 -21.47 52.44
N ILE A 974 -41.36 -22.20 51.33
CA ILE A 974 -41.69 -21.67 49.99
C ILE A 974 -42.87 -22.43 49.42
N THR A 975 -43.95 -21.72 49.15
CA THR A 975 -45.23 -22.29 48.73
C THR A 975 -45.74 -21.60 47.47
N VAL A 976 -46.28 -22.37 46.54
CA VAL A 976 -46.90 -21.90 45.29
C VAL A 976 -48.41 -21.94 45.42
N TYR A 977 -49.09 -20.90 44.95
CA TYR A 977 -50.54 -20.74 44.95
C TYR A 977 -51.07 -20.46 43.53
N ASN A 978 -52.30 -20.87 43.27
CA ASN A 978 -53.04 -20.43 42.07
C ASN A 978 -53.66 -19.03 42.25
N ILE A 979 -54.34 -18.51 41.22
CA ILE A 979 -55.00 -17.19 41.29
C ILE A 979 -56.11 -17.07 42.35
N LEU A 980 -56.63 -18.19 42.85
CA LEU A 980 -57.64 -18.23 43.92
C LEU A 980 -56.99 -18.22 45.31
N GLY A 981 -55.65 -18.23 45.39
CA GLY A 981 -54.90 -18.30 46.65
C GLY A 981 -54.83 -19.71 47.24
N GLN A 982 -55.19 -20.76 46.49
CA GLN A 982 -55.05 -22.15 46.95
C GLN A 982 -53.62 -22.63 46.75
N GLU A 983 -53.04 -23.26 47.77
CA GLU A 983 -51.71 -23.89 47.69
C GLU A 983 -51.74 -25.04 46.68
N VAL A 984 -50.85 -24.98 45.69
CA VAL A 984 -50.70 -25.99 44.65
C VAL A 984 -49.37 -26.75 44.75
N SER A 985 -48.38 -26.23 45.48
CA SER A 985 -47.12 -26.94 45.72
C SER A 985 -46.32 -26.31 46.87
N LEU A 986 -45.76 -27.14 47.75
CA LEU A 986 -44.75 -26.73 48.73
C LEU A 986 -43.35 -27.09 48.20
N LEU A 987 -42.52 -26.09 47.94
CA LEU A 987 -41.19 -26.28 47.34
C LEU A 987 -40.09 -26.48 48.39
N ARG A 988 -40.28 -25.91 49.58
CA ARG A 988 -39.29 -25.99 50.66
C ARG A 988 -39.94 -25.74 52.01
N ASN A 989 -39.52 -26.44 53.06
CA ASN A 989 -39.98 -26.23 54.44
C ASN A 989 -38.95 -26.75 55.47
N GLU A 990 -37.79 -26.12 55.55
CA GLU A 990 -36.66 -26.58 56.38
C GLU A 990 -35.89 -25.42 57.01
N VAL A 991 -35.02 -25.72 57.98
CA VAL A 991 -34.11 -24.72 58.56
C VAL A 991 -32.87 -24.67 57.69
N ILE A 992 -32.51 -23.47 57.23
CA ILE A 992 -31.40 -23.26 56.31
C ILE A 992 -30.53 -22.16 56.88
N SER A 993 -29.21 -22.34 56.78
CA SER A 993 -28.25 -21.33 57.20
C SER A 993 -28.31 -20.08 56.34
N ALA A 994 -27.70 -18.99 56.81
CA ALA A 994 -27.65 -17.74 56.06
C ALA A 994 -26.86 -17.90 54.75
N GLY A 995 -27.40 -17.39 53.63
CA GLY A 995 -26.84 -17.59 52.30
C GLY A 995 -27.80 -17.29 51.14
N ASN A 996 -27.31 -17.45 49.91
CA ASN A 996 -28.10 -17.35 48.67
C ASN A 996 -28.49 -18.75 48.19
N TYR A 997 -29.76 -18.95 47.86
CA TYR A 997 -30.33 -20.26 47.54
C TYR A 997 -31.21 -20.22 46.29
N GLU A 998 -31.27 -21.36 45.62
CA GLU A 998 -32.19 -21.60 44.51
C GLU A 998 -33.09 -22.80 44.82
N VAL A 999 -34.34 -22.73 44.39
CA VAL A 999 -35.27 -23.88 44.38
C VAL A 999 -35.96 -23.95 43.02
N GLN A 1000 -35.94 -25.13 42.41
CA GLN A 1000 -36.55 -25.36 41.12
C GLN A 1000 -38.01 -25.79 41.30
N PHE A 1001 -38.92 -25.16 40.56
CA PHE A 1001 -40.32 -25.54 40.51
C PHE A 1001 -40.66 -26.15 39.15
N ASN A 1002 -41.19 -27.37 39.17
CA ASN A 1002 -41.69 -28.06 37.99
C ASN A 1002 -43.23 -28.14 38.03
N ALA A 1003 -43.87 -27.35 37.17
CA ALA A 1003 -45.33 -27.24 37.08
C ALA A 1003 -45.93 -28.16 36.00
N SER A 1004 -45.27 -29.27 35.64
CA SER A 1004 -45.73 -30.20 34.60
C SER A 1004 -47.13 -30.76 34.82
N ASN A 1005 -47.67 -30.68 36.04
CA ASN A 1005 -49.02 -31.13 36.38
C ASN A 1005 -50.06 -30.00 36.60
N LEU A 1006 -49.70 -28.74 36.37
CA LEU A 1006 -50.59 -27.58 36.52
C LEU A 1006 -51.02 -27.00 35.15
N SER A 1007 -52.19 -26.39 35.05
CA SER A 1007 -52.67 -25.77 33.79
C SER A 1007 -51.94 -24.46 33.48
N SER A 1008 -51.80 -24.07 32.20
CA SER A 1008 -51.27 -22.74 31.83
C SER A 1008 -52.05 -21.62 32.52
N GLY A 1009 -51.36 -20.61 33.04
CA GLY A 1009 -52.00 -19.54 33.80
C GLY A 1009 -51.06 -18.78 34.74
N LEU A 1010 -51.66 -17.84 35.46
CA LEU A 1010 -50.96 -17.05 36.48
C LEU A 1010 -50.94 -17.82 37.81
N TYR A 1011 -49.77 -17.88 38.42
CA TYR A 1011 -49.53 -18.45 39.74
C TYR A 1011 -48.79 -17.43 40.59
N PHE A 1012 -48.79 -17.64 41.90
CA PHE A 1012 -48.02 -16.85 42.85
C PHE A 1012 -47.16 -17.80 43.68
N TYR A 1013 -45.98 -17.36 44.10
CA TYR A 1013 -45.19 -18.10 45.07
C TYR A 1013 -44.81 -17.19 46.22
N SER A 1014 -44.92 -17.69 47.44
CA SER A 1014 -44.55 -16.99 48.66
C SER A 1014 -43.34 -17.64 49.29
N ILE A 1015 -42.45 -16.82 49.85
CA ILE A 1015 -41.50 -17.26 50.86
C ILE A 1015 -41.96 -16.76 52.23
N GLN A 1016 -41.83 -17.60 53.25
CA GLN A 1016 -41.86 -17.23 54.65
C GLN A 1016 -40.55 -17.71 55.29
N ALA A 1017 -39.70 -16.77 55.68
CA ALA A 1017 -38.43 -17.03 56.37
C ALA A 1017 -38.50 -16.46 57.78
N ASN A 1018 -38.45 -17.34 58.79
CA ASN A 1018 -38.48 -16.97 60.20
C ASN A 1018 -37.08 -17.20 60.82
N PRO A 1019 -36.33 -16.14 61.15
CA PRO A 1019 -35.01 -16.24 61.78
C PRO A 1019 -35.06 -16.98 63.11
N ILE A 1020 -34.05 -17.83 63.38
CA ILE A 1020 -33.98 -18.63 64.61
C ILE A 1020 -33.40 -17.81 65.77
N ASP A 1021 -32.67 -16.74 65.47
CA ASP A 1021 -32.05 -15.82 66.43
C ASP A 1021 -33.02 -14.76 66.99
N GLY A 1022 -34.32 -14.84 66.64
CA GLY A 1022 -35.35 -13.93 67.12
C GLY A 1022 -35.48 -12.64 66.31
N ASN A 1023 -34.77 -12.52 65.19
CA ASN A 1023 -34.94 -11.40 64.27
C ASN A 1023 -36.28 -11.43 63.53
N LYS A 1024 -36.64 -10.31 62.87
CA LYS A 1024 -37.96 -10.13 62.24
C LYS A 1024 -38.19 -11.12 61.09
N ASN A 1025 -39.34 -11.81 61.15
CA ASN A 1025 -39.81 -12.69 60.09
C ASN A 1025 -39.98 -11.96 58.75
N PHE A 1026 -39.67 -12.64 57.66
CA PHE A 1026 -39.78 -12.14 56.30
C PHE A 1026 -40.81 -12.95 55.52
N ILE A 1027 -41.78 -12.26 54.93
CA ILE A 1027 -42.78 -12.85 54.02
C ILE A 1027 -42.84 -12.01 52.76
N GLU A 1028 -42.64 -12.64 51.60
CA GLU A 1028 -42.77 -11.98 50.30
C GLU A 1028 -43.47 -12.91 49.31
N VAL A 1029 -44.30 -12.33 48.43
CA VAL A 1029 -45.03 -13.06 47.38
C VAL A 1029 -44.71 -12.45 46.02
N LYS A 1030 -44.44 -13.30 45.02
CA LYS A 1030 -44.28 -12.88 43.63
C LYS A 1030 -45.16 -13.68 42.69
N LYS A 1031 -45.48 -13.10 41.54
CA LYS A 1031 -46.32 -13.71 40.51
C LYS A 1031 -45.45 -14.40 39.46
N MET A 1032 -45.92 -15.50 38.89
CA MET A 1032 -45.27 -16.23 37.80
C MET A 1032 -46.31 -16.71 36.79
N ILE A 1033 -45.93 -16.79 35.52
CA ILE A 1033 -46.82 -17.15 34.42
C ILE A 1033 -46.33 -18.48 33.83
N LEU A 1034 -47.15 -19.52 33.97
CA LEU A 1034 -46.91 -20.81 33.32
C LEU A 1034 -47.54 -20.77 31.92
N MET A 1035 -46.74 -21.00 30.88
CA MET A 1035 -47.20 -21.15 29.50
C MET A 1035 -46.89 -22.55 29.00
N LYS A 1036 -47.82 -23.49 29.18
CA LYS A 1036 -47.84 -24.76 28.41
C LYS A 1036 -48.61 -24.63 27.13
#